data_AF-A0A8H8QMM4-F1
#
_entry.id   AF-A0A8H8QMM4-F1
#
_cell.length_a   1.000
_cell.length_b   1.000
_cell.length_c   1.000
_cell.angle_alpha   90.00
_cell.angle_beta   90.00
_cell.angle_gamma   90.00
#
_symmetry.space_group_name_H-M   'P 1'
#
loop_
_entity.id
_entity.type
_entity.pdbx_description
1 polymer ?
#
loop_
_entity_poly.entity_id
_entity_poly.type
_entity_poly.pdbx_seq_one_letter_code
_entity_poly.pdbx_strand_id
1 'polypeptide(L)'
;MSLSQLVETDGQNAFILDRVILQVFETSENVVLSAPTGSGKTVVFELALIRMLTREAESARAVYLAPTKALCAERTRDWSARFGPVGCSVTELTGDSVHGLHVARKSRLIVTTPEKWDSLTRKWDEQSGILSTIRLVLIDEVHILNEAQRGARLEVVVTRIKNRGHHVRFVAVSATVPNLADVAAWIGSNKHTRPAAAAVPLKDSPPAEMFQFGEAYRPCQLEKHVYSYPKAKDEFAFQAYLNHKLLELIETHAAGRPCLIFCATRRSTVQAANTIVEACKKARENGGRAPSLAGGGHRSLEATTFDDEDLQKLASSGVAFHHAGLSAGDRRTVERAFLSDKIAVLCCTTTLATGINLPAYCVIIRGTKQYDGHWCEMSELDLIQMMGRAGRPQFDRSGVSVIMCEDTVQAHYRELVSGSRDIESSLAPDLVEHVNAEVGLRGRTTEAQIKDWIRQSFMWTRLQKNPTYYLSKDEGIGLDSVEEILQHLCTKTLVALQVASLISCPEDSAEIISTEYGDIMSRFFLRYKTMLAIMSMPDNSNTKAVLEAVAEAEEFGEQRMRQGEKGFLASLRTHVEIRFPPRQVARVADKVSLLIQAHLAAINLSQLTKSAGGDVNPTGDIRRIIPHATRIVKAAVDVAIYRRDGTACKASLDLARSIAAGAWDGSPAMLRQIDQIGERSVKALANAGITTWQSLASTTPARVELILGRNPPFGSKVINAARSVPRIGLEVMQRSSAPLTSTRSLVVPGGDGQSSSDCVQPSPVGMKIVLDVTVRVENRATCMLKSKVSKMALSVCILTLTSDSSYVDFRRMPIWRFDREKHFTLHVQLEDPLMRILTFAACDEIAGTMMQASLIPVDMASGSHRTRIARVEHREGGMGDFDAAPSMHGDDPSTRQHLHGNADTLLMRETNNDSASPKR
;
A
#
# COMPACT_ATOMS: atom_id res chain seq x y z
N MET A 1 31.09 -6.38 30.78
CA MET A 1 30.04 -7.42 30.73
C MET A 1 30.57 -8.57 29.90
N SER A 2 30.62 -9.79 30.43
CA SER A 2 31.04 -10.96 29.65
C SER A 2 29.93 -11.31 28.64
N LEU A 3 30.31 -11.74 27.43
CA LEU A 3 29.37 -12.21 26.39
C LEU A 3 28.40 -13.30 26.91
N SER A 4 28.84 -14.07 27.92
CA SER A 4 28.05 -15.09 28.61
C SER A 4 26.87 -14.55 29.43
N GLN A 5 26.86 -13.27 29.83
CA GLN A 5 25.74 -12.67 30.55
C GLN A 5 24.65 -12.12 29.61
N LEU A 6 24.94 -11.95 28.32
CA LEU A 6 23.98 -11.47 27.31
C LEU A 6 23.24 -12.60 26.60
N VAL A 7 23.76 -13.82 26.66
CA VAL A 7 23.25 -14.99 25.93
C VAL A 7 22.92 -16.09 26.94
N GLU A 8 21.73 -16.02 27.53
CA GLU A 8 21.16 -17.18 28.26
C GLU A 8 20.80 -18.25 27.21
N THR A 9 21.61 -19.31 27.08
CA THR A 9 21.27 -20.45 26.21
C THR A 9 21.50 -21.81 26.88
N ASP A 10 20.47 -22.64 26.86
CA ASP A 10 20.53 -24.08 27.17
C ASP A 10 21.51 -24.81 26.23
N GLY A 11 22.19 -25.85 26.76
CA GLY A 11 23.43 -26.43 26.22
C GLY A 11 23.43 -27.02 24.80
N GLN A 12 22.30 -27.20 24.12
CA GLN A 12 22.27 -27.58 22.69
C GLN A 12 22.28 -26.37 21.74
N ASN A 13 21.74 -25.22 22.15
CA ASN A 13 21.85 -23.98 21.38
C ASN A 13 23.31 -23.49 21.33
N ALA A 14 24.11 -23.84 22.34
CA ALA A 14 25.52 -23.46 22.46
C ALA A 14 26.38 -23.95 21.28
N PHE A 15 26.12 -25.12 20.68
CA PHE A 15 27.04 -25.68 19.66
C PHE A 15 26.97 -24.98 18.29
N ILE A 16 25.77 -24.64 17.82
CA ILE A 16 25.58 -23.85 16.58
C ILE A 16 26.17 -22.46 16.77
N LEU A 17 25.89 -21.88 17.94
CA LEU A 17 26.34 -20.56 18.30
C LEU A 17 27.86 -20.51 18.43
N ASP A 18 28.53 -21.47 19.05
CA ASP A 18 29.99 -21.42 19.25
C ASP A 18 30.78 -21.36 17.94
N ARG A 19 30.36 -22.10 16.90
CA ARG A 19 31.02 -22.07 15.58
C ARG A 19 30.72 -20.79 14.80
N VAL A 20 29.51 -20.25 14.94
CA VAL A 20 29.05 -19.07 14.17
C VAL A 20 29.43 -17.76 14.85
N ILE A 21 29.47 -17.72 16.20
CA ILE A 21 29.75 -16.53 17.02
C ILE A 21 31.10 -15.94 16.64
N LEU A 22 32.17 -16.75 16.65
CA LEU A 22 33.52 -16.26 16.38
C LEU A 22 33.59 -15.64 15.00
N GLN A 23 33.07 -16.33 13.99
CA GLN A 23 33.11 -15.83 12.62
C GLN A 23 32.28 -14.54 12.45
N VAL A 24 31.04 -14.52 12.96
CA VAL A 24 30.16 -13.35 12.82
C VAL A 24 30.71 -12.15 13.60
N PHE A 25 31.29 -12.36 14.77
CA PHE A 25 31.79 -11.29 15.62
C PHE A 25 33.19 -10.80 15.22
N GLU A 26 34.08 -11.68 14.74
CA GLU A 26 35.48 -11.35 14.43
C GLU A 26 35.70 -10.92 12.98
N THR A 27 34.97 -11.50 12.02
CA THR A 27 35.12 -11.18 10.59
C THR A 27 34.13 -10.11 10.11
N SER A 28 34.43 -9.48 8.98
CA SER A 28 33.53 -8.59 8.24
C SER A 28 32.99 -9.23 6.95
N GLU A 29 33.15 -10.55 6.81
CA GLU A 29 32.64 -11.30 5.68
C GLU A 29 31.12 -11.37 5.71
N ASN A 30 30.54 -11.54 4.52
CA ASN A 30 29.11 -11.82 4.38
C ASN A 30 28.84 -13.25 4.85
N VAL A 31 27.73 -13.44 5.57
CA VAL A 31 27.38 -14.72 6.19
C VAL A 31 26.00 -15.15 5.74
N VAL A 32 25.87 -16.43 5.38
CA VAL A 32 24.59 -17.06 5.07
C VAL A 32 24.40 -18.28 5.98
N LEU A 33 23.31 -18.29 6.74
CA LEU A 33 22.99 -19.31 7.73
C LEU A 33 21.63 -19.96 7.42
N SER A 34 21.63 -21.28 7.32
CA SER A 34 20.41 -22.09 7.32
C SER A 34 20.39 -22.89 8.62
N ALA A 35 19.39 -22.65 9.47
CA ALA A 35 19.22 -23.38 10.72
C ALA A 35 17.73 -23.46 11.11
N PRO A 36 17.23 -24.60 11.61
CA PRO A 36 15.80 -24.78 11.92
C PRO A 36 15.21 -23.70 12.84
N THR A 37 13.89 -23.53 12.79
CA THR A 37 13.17 -22.61 13.69
C THR A 37 13.37 -23.03 15.15
N GLY A 38 13.71 -22.06 16.01
CA GLY A 38 14.06 -22.28 17.41
C GLY A 38 15.56 -22.42 17.70
N SER A 39 16.42 -22.58 16.70
CA SER A 39 17.88 -22.77 16.89
C SER A 39 18.67 -21.47 17.17
N GLY A 40 18.03 -20.41 17.69
CA GLY A 40 18.75 -19.18 18.10
C GLY A 40 19.20 -18.25 16.96
N LYS A 41 18.63 -18.36 15.75
CA LYS A 41 18.92 -17.50 14.57
C LYS A 41 19.00 -16.01 14.87
N THR A 42 18.13 -15.51 15.75
CA THR A 42 18.10 -14.09 16.15
C THR A 42 19.42 -13.62 16.79
N VAL A 43 20.10 -14.48 17.55
CA VAL A 43 21.36 -14.12 18.24
C VAL A 43 22.45 -13.77 17.22
N VAL A 44 22.44 -14.40 16.04
CA VAL A 44 23.39 -14.11 14.96
C VAL A 44 23.23 -12.68 14.45
N PHE A 45 21.99 -12.18 14.36
CA PHE A 45 21.72 -10.78 14.04
C PHE A 45 22.19 -9.83 15.13
N GLU A 46 21.96 -10.20 16.39
CA GLU A 46 22.39 -9.39 17.55
C GLU A 46 23.91 -9.26 17.60
N LEU A 47 24.66 -10.35 17.34
CA LEU A 47 26.11 -10.33 17.29
C LEU A 47 26.66 -9.47 16.14
N ALA A 48 26.07 -9.58 14.95
CA ALA A 48 26.44 -8.75 13.81
C ALA A 48 26.19 -7.26 14.11
N LEU A 49 25.08 -6.95 14.79
CA LEU A 49 24.75 -5.60 15.22
C LEU A 49 25.72 -5.08 16.27
N ILE A 50 26.03 -5.87 17.32
CA ILE A 50 26.99 -5.49 18.36
C ILE A 50 28.37 -5.21 17.74
N ARG A 51 28.83 -6.04 16.80
CA ARG A 51 30.09 -5.80 16.09
C ARG A 51 30.05 -4.44 15.37
N MET A 52 28.99 -4.16 14.61
CA MET A 52 28.86 -2.87 13.92
C MET A 52 28.87 -1.71 14.91
N LEU A 53 28.10 -1.80 16.00
CA LEU A 53 28.05 -0.76 17.02
C LEU A 53 29.40 -0.52 17.71
N THR A 54 30.25 -1.56 17.81
CA THR A 54 31.56 -1.50 18.48
C THR A 54 32.68 -1.05 17.55
N ARG A 55 32.66 -1.45 16.28
CA ARG A 55 33.79 -1.27 15.34
C ARG A 55 33.57 -0.15 14.32
N GLU A 56 32.32 0.23 14.04
CA GLU A 56 31.97 1.26 13.06
C GLU A 56 31.64 2.59 13.74
N ALA A 57 31.70 3.68 12.97
CA ALA A 57 31.34 5.01 13.46
C ALA A 57 29.88 5.10 13.95
N GLU A 58 29.57 6.09 14.79
CA GLU A 58 28.21 6.33 15.28
C GLU A 58 27.19 6.61 14.16
N SER A 59 27.67 7.12 13.02
CA SER A 59 26.85 7.35 11.83
C SER A 59 26.49 6.08 11.07
N ALA A 60 27.12 4.93 11.35
CA ALA A 60 26.85 3.67 10.68
C ALA A 60 25.48 3.13 11.06
N ARG A 61 24.75 2.65 10.04
CA ARG A 61 23.39 2.14 10.17
C ARG A 61 23.28 0.68 9.76
N ALA A 62 22.42 -0.03 10.46
CA ALA A 62 21.97 -1.38 10.15
C ALA A 62 20.52 -1.36 9.64
N VAL A 63 20.24 -2.20 8.65
CA VAL A 63 18.88 -2.43 8.13
C VAL A 63 18.54 -3.90 8.36
N TYR A 64 17.42 -4.17 9.02
CA TYR A 64 16.86 -5.51 9.17
C TYR A 64 15.62 -5.65 8.28
N LEU A 65 15.69 -6.61 7.35
CA LEU A 65 14.64 -6.98 6.42
C LEU A 65 13.89 -8.19 6.98
N ALA A 66 12.64 -7.98 7.39
CA ALA A 66 11.76 -9.06 7.85
C ALA A 66 10.71 -9.40 6.80
N PRO A 67 10.28 -10.68 6.67
CA PRO A 67 9.26 -11.11 5.72
C PRO A 67 7.87 -10.53 5.96
N THR A 68 7.55 -10.14 7.21
CA THR A 68 6.21 -9.66 7.58
C THR A 68 6.25 -8.44 8.49
N LYS A 69 5.24 -7.58 8.38
CA LYS A 69 5.07 -6.42 9.28
C LYS A 69 4.93 -6.82 10.75
N ALA A 70 4.29 -7.95 11.02
CA ALA A 70 4.12 -8.45 12.38
C ALA A 70 5.48 -8.79 13.02
N LEU A 71 6.37 -9.43 12.26
CA LEU A 71 7.73 -9.71 12.71
C LEU A 71 8.56 -8.42 12.86
N CYS A 72 8.36 -7.43 11.99
CA CYS A 72 8.96 -6.09 12.17
C CYS A 72 8.55 -5.47 13.52
N ALA A 73 7.26 -5.48 13.86
CA ALA A 73 6.76 -4.92 15.11
C ALA A 73 7.25 -5.69 16.35
N GLU A 74 7.33 -7.02 16.26
CA GLU A 74 7.91 -7.88 17.29
C GLU A 74 9.38 -7.53 17.54
N ARG A 75 10.21 -7.55 16.49
CA ARG A 75 11.65 -7.27 16.58
C ARG A 75 11.95 -5.86 17.02
N THR A 76 11.16 -4.89 16.56
CA THR A 76 11.30 -3.49 17.01
C THR A 76 11.10 -3.39 18.52
N ARG A 77 10.09 -4.07 19.08
CA ARG A 77 9.82 -4.03 20.53
C ARG A 77 10.94 -4.69 21.34
N ASP A 78 11.38 -5.88 20.90
CA ASP A 78 12.45 -6.64 21.56
C ASP A 78 13.79 -5.89 21.53
N TRP A 79 14.23 -5.47 20.34
CA TRP A 79 15.50 -4.76 20.18
C TRP A 79 15.49 -3.34 20.74
N SER A 80 14.34 -2.66 20.80
CA SER A 80 14.26 -1.38 21.51
C SER A 80 14.52 -1.56 23.01
N ALA A 81 14.03 -2.65 23.61
CA ALA A 81 14.26 -2.94 25.02
C ALA A 81 15.72 -3.37 25.29
N ARG A 82 16.29 -4.21 24.41
CA ARG A 82 17.67 -4.73 24.56
C ARG A 82 18.76 -3.71 24.22
N PHE A 83 18.64 -3.03 23.08
CA PHE A 83 19.69 -2.15 22.55
C PHE A 83 19.45 -0.66 22.84
N GLY A 84 18.25 -0.26 23.27
CA GLY A 84 17.95 1.11 23.70
C GLY A 84 18.91 1.64 24.78
N PRO A 85 19.20 0.89 25.86
CA PRO A 85 20.16 1.28 26.89
C PRO A 85 21.60 1.47 26.39
N VAL A 86 21.95 0.84 25.26
CA VAL A 86 23.30 0.90 24.64
C VAL A 86 23.39 2.06 23.64
N GLY A 87 22.40 2.96 23.61
CA GLY A 87 22.36 4.11 22.70
C GLY A 87 22.03 3.77 21.24
N CYS A 88 21.58 2.55 20.97
CA CYS A 88 21.10 2.16 19.65
C CYS A 88 19.59 2.37 19.57
N SER A 89 19.19 3.50 19.00
CA SER A 89 17.77 3.77 18.69
C SER A 89 17.31 2.87 17.53
N VAL A 90 16.20 2.17 17.74
CA VAL A 90 15.56 1.25 16.80
C VAL A 90 14.27 1.89 16.27
N THR A 91 14.05 1.84 14.96
CA THR A 91 12.83 2.38 14.34
C THR A 91 12.19 1.36 13.41
N GLU A 92 10.88 1.17 13.55
CA GLU A 92 10.06 0.47 12.55
C GLU A 92 9.76 1.40 11.37
N LEU A 93 10.07 0.95 10.15
CA LEU A 93 9.72 1.59 8.90
C LEU A 93 8.90 0.62 8.04
N THR A 94 7.59 0.63 8.23
CA THR A 94 6.63 -0.15 7.44
C THR A 94 5.66 0.76 6.68
N GLY A 95 4.80 0.19 5.84
CA GLY A 95 3.75 0.95 5.13
C GLY A 95 2.79 1.72 6.05
N ASP A 96 2.64 1.27 7.30
CA ASP A 96 1.73 1.85 8.29
C ASP A 96 2.43 2.91 9.17
N SER A 97 3.74 3.08 9.01
CA SER A 97 4.56 4.00 9.82
C SER A 97 4.38 5.45 9.36
N VAL A 98 3.49 6.19 10.03
CA VAL A 98 3.17 7.60 9.72
C VAL A 98 4.39 8.53 9.80
N HIS A 99 5.32 8.27 10.73
CA HIS A 99 6.53 9.08 10.95
C HIS A 99 7.84 8.34 10.65
N GLY A 100 7.75 7.16 10.01
CA GLY A 100 8.86 6.22 9.90
C GLY A 100 10.11 6.85 9.31
N LEU A 101 10.02 7.65 8.24
CA LEU A 101 11.20 8.15 7.55
C LEU A 101 11.99 9.21 8.33
N HIS A 102 11.32 10.14 9.02
CA HIS A 102 12.02 11.18 9.79
C HIS A 102 12.73 10.58 11.01
N VAL A 103 12.08 9.63 11.68
CA VAL A 103 12.65 8.91 12.82
C VAL A 103 13.75 7.95 12.33
N ALA A 104 13.55 7.27 11.19
CA ALA A 104 14.54 6.39 10.58
C ALA A 104 15.87 7.09 10.26
N ARG A 105 15.83 8.37 9.87
CA ARG A 105 17.06 9.18 9.66
C ARG A 105 17.90 9.33 10.92
N LYS A 106 17.28 9.32 12.10
CA LYS A 106 17.96 9.46 13.39
C LYS A 106 18.36 8.12 14.00
N SER A 107 17.77 7.02 13.55
CA SER A 107 18.07 5.69 14.09
C SER A 107 19.31 5.03 13.52
N ARG A 108 19.98 4.23 14.36
CA ARG A 108 21.08 3.34 13.98
C ARG A 108 20.59 1.99 13.46
N LEU A 109 19.44 1.51 13.93
CA LEU A 109 18.81 0.28 13.43
C LEU A 109 17.43 0.58 12.83
N ILE A 110 17.26 0.20 11.56
CA ILE A 110 15.99 0.34 10.82
C ILE A 110 15.41 -1.05 10.59
N VAL A 111 14.22 -1.31 11.13
CA VAL A 111 13.47 -2.56 10.93
C VAL A 111 12.39 -2.31 9.88
N THR A 112 12.43 -3.03 8.76
CA THR A 112 11.57 -2.77 7.59
C THR A 112 11.21 -4.07 6.86
N THR A 113 10.24 -4.00 5.96
CA THR A 113 9.94 -5.07 5.00
C THR A 113 10.63 -4.80 3.64
N PRO A 114 10.84 -5.83 2.79
CA PRO A 114 11.44 -5.67 1.46
C PRO A 114 10.71 -4.66 0.58
N GLU A 115 9.38 -4.62 0.61
CA GLU A 115 8.55 -3.72 -0.22
C GLU A 115 8.77 -2.26 0.16
N LYS A 116 8.76 -1.98 1.46
CA LYS A 116 8.95 -0.62 1.97
C LYS A 116 10.36 -0.13 1.68
N TRP A 117 11.33 -1.03 1.74
CA TRP A 117 12.72 -0.72 1.45
C TRP A 117 13.01 -0.56 -0.05
N ASP A 118 12.37 -1.36 -0.92
CA ASP A 118 12.43 -1.17 -2.38
C ASP A 118 11.89 0.21 -2.75
N SER A 119 10.72 0.59 -2.25
CA SER A 119 10.13 1.93 -2.48
C SER A 119 11.05 3.08 -2.04
N LEU A 120 11.88 2.90 -1.01
CA LEU A 120 12.82 3.91 -0.53
C LEU A 120 14.07 3.95 -1.43
N THR A 121 14.62 2.78 -1.77
CA THR A 121 15.85 2.66 -2.57
C THR A 121 15.66 3.03 -4.04
N ARG A 122 14.42 3.06 -4.55
CA ARG A 122 14.07 3.67 -5.86
C ARG A 122 14.24 5.18 -5.92
N LYS A 123 14.46 5.85 -4.77
CA LYS A 123 14.77 7.29 -4.66
C LYS A 123 16.14 7.47 -4.03
N TRP A 124 17.13 6.79 -4.61
CA TRP A 124 18.47 6.69 -4.02
C TRP A 124 19.08 8.07 -3.73
N ASP A 125 18.97 9.00 -4.68
CA ASP A 125 19.60 10.32 -4.57
C ASP A 125 18.91 11.20 -3.51
N GLU A 126 17.58 11.21 -3.48
CA GLU A 126 16.80 11.92 -2.45
C GLU A 126 17.04 11.38 -1.03
N GLN A 127 17.34 10.08 -0.91
CA GLN A 127 17.55 9.39 0.37
C GLN A 127 19.02 9.02 0.63
N SER A 128 19.94 9.65 -0.11
CA SER A 128 21.38 9.41 -0.03
C SER A 128 21.93 9.53 1.39
N GLY A 129 21.37 10.42 2.21
CA GLY A 129 21.74 10.59 3.62
C GLY A 129 21.52 9.36 4.51
N ILE A 130 20.54 8.49 4.20
CA ILE A 130 20.35 7.21 4.90
C ILE A 130 21.16 6.13 4.18
N LEU A 131 21.00 6.03 2.87
CA LEU A 131 21.46 4.88 2.07
C LEU A 131 22.98 4.76 2.02
N SER A 132 23.71 5.88 1.96
CA SER A 132 25.18 5.91 1.95
C SER A 132 25.83 5.46 3.27
N THR A 133 25.09 5.54 4.37
CA THR A 133 25.58 5.27 5.73
C THR A 133 25.34 3.84 6.20
N ILE A 134 24.69 3.03 5.37
CA ILE A 134 24.41 1.63 5.69
C ILE A 134 25.72 0.85 5.63
N ARG A 135 25.98 0.07 6.68
CA ARG A 135 27.14 -0.82 6.78
C ARG A 135 26.75 -2.27 7.02
N LEU A 136 25.51 -2.52 7.45
CA LEU A 136 25.02 -3.86 7.77
C LEU A 136 23.59 -4.03 7.24
N VAL A 137 23.36 -5.11 6.51
CA VAL A 137 22.03 -5.56 6.08
C VAL A 137 21.79 -6.96 6.63
N LEU A 138 20.74 -7.09 7.44
CA LEU A 138 20.30 -8.32 8.07
C LEU A 138 19.05 -8.80 7.32
N ILE A 139 19.09 -10.01 6.77
CA ILE A 139 18.00 -10.59 5.99
C ILE A 139 17.46 -11.79 6.75
N ASP A 140 16.20 -11.71 7.20
CA ASP A 140 15.51 -12.82 7.84
C ASP A 140 14.63 -13.57 6.85
N GLU A 141 14.51 -14.88 7.04
CA GLU A 141 13.75 -15.79 6.19
C GLU A 141 14.02 -15.63 4.69
N VAL A 142 15.30 -15.78 4.30
CA VAL A 142 15.76 -15.69 2.90
C VAL A 142 14.95 -16.58 1.93
N HIS A 143 14.31 -17.63 2.44
CA HIS A 143 13.42 -18.48 1.64
C HIS A 143 12.18 -17.77 1.08
N ILE A 144 11.88 -16.55 1.51
CA ILE A 144 10.90 -15.66 0.85
C ILE A 144 11.25 -15.37 -0.62
N LEU A 145 12.48 -15.62 -1.07
CA LEU A 145 12.87 -15.52 -2.49
C LEU A 145 11.98 -16.36 -3.42
N ASN A 146 11.44 -17.49 -2.93
CA ASN A 146 10.55 -18.36 -3.70
C ASN A 146 9.10 -17.85 -3.75
N GLU A 147 8.78 -16.75 -3.04
CA GLU A 147 7.43 -16.22 -2.97
C GLU A 147 7.18 -15.17 -4.05
N ALA A 148 6.06 -15.32 -4.78
CA ALA A 148 5.64 -14.35 -5.79
C ALA A 148 5.55 -12.92 -5.23
N GLN A 149 6.02 -11.94 -6.01
CA GLN A 149 6.09 -10.51 -5.69
C GLN A 149 7.04 -10.11 -4.55
N ARG A 150 7.00 -10.78 -3.38
CA ARG A 150 7.85 -10.44 -2.23
C ARG A 150 9.31 -10.87 -2.44
N GLY A 151 9.53 -12.05 -3.03
CA GLY A 151 10.85 -12.57 -3.36
C GLY A 151 11.62 -11.67 -4.31
N ALA A 152 10.97 -11.27 -5.42
CA ALA A 152 11.52 -10.35 -6.41
C ALA A 152 12.00 -9.02 -5.78
N ARG A 153 11.21 -8.46 -4.87
CA ARG A 153 11.56 -7.21 -4.17
C ARG A 153 12.75 -7.37 -3.25
N LEU A 154 12.83 -8.47 -2.49
CA LEU A 154 14.00 -8.77 -1.66
C LEU A 154 15.26 -8.91 -2.53
N GLU A 155 15.15 -9.68 -3.61
CA GLU A 155 16.26 -9.92 -4.54
C GLU A 155 16.79 -8.61 -5.15
N VAL A 156 15.89 -7.77 -5.65
CA VAL A 156 16.25 -6.48 -6.27
C VAL A 156 16.86 -5.53 -5.25
N VAL A 157 16.33 -5.47 -4.03
CA VAL A 157 16.88 -4.65 -2.95
C VAL A 157 18.31 -5.05 -2.62
N VAL A 158 18.57 -6.35 -2.43
CA VAL A 158 19.91 -6.86 -2.10
C VAL A 158 20.87 -6.58 -3.24
N THR A 159 20.46 -6.86 -4.48
CA THR A 159 21.26 -6.61 -5.69
C THR A 159 21.59 -5.12 -5.83
N ARG A 160 20.62 -4.22 -5.59
CA ARG A 160 20.82 -2.76 -5.65
C ARG A 160 21.79 -2.26 -4.57
N ILE A 161 21.66 -2.74 -3.34
CA ILE A 161 22.57 -2.36 -2.24
C ILE A 161 23.98 -2.91 -2.50
N LYS A 162 24.11 -4.12 -3.04
CA LYS A 162 25.41 -4.70 -3.42
C LYS A 162 26.14 -3.88 -4.49
N ASN A 163 25.38 -3.21 -5.37
CA ASN A 163 25.92 -2.43 -6.47
C ASN A 163 26.23 -0.98 -6.12
N ARG A 164 25.36 -0.35 -5.32
CA ARG A 164 25.46 1.08 -4.96
C ARG A 164 26.00 1.34 -3.56
N GLY A 165 25.89 0.36 -2.66
CA GLY A 165 26.35 0.47 -1.29
C GLY A 165 27.87 0.39 -1.21
N HIS A 166 28.44 1.19 -0.31
CA HIS A 166 29.86 1.15 0.01
C HIS A 166 30.07 0.40 1.33
N HIS A 167 30.94 -0.62 1.35
CA HIS A 167 31.27 -1.37 2.57
C HIS A 167 30.03 -1.93 3.31
N VAL A 168 29.13 -2.61 2.59
CA VAL A 168 27.94 -3.22 3.20
C VAL A 168 28.18 -4.70 3.47
N ARG A 169 28.08 -5.10 4.73
CA ARG A 169 28.06 -6.50 5.17
C ARG A 169 26.64 -7.05 5.10
N PHE A 170 26.48 -8.24 4.53
CA PHE A 170 25.21 -8.96 4.50
C PHE A 170 25.24 -10.15 5.47
N VAL A 171 24.22 -10.26 6.31
CA VAL A 171 23.99 -11.43 7.16
C VAL A 171 22.59 -11.95 6.85
N ALA A 172 22.53 -13.09 6.17
CA ALA A 172 21.31 -13.65 5.63
C ALA A 172 21.01 -14.98 6.34
N VAL A 173 19.81 -15.10 6.88
CA VAL A 173 19.46 -16.18 7.81
C VAL A 173 18.10 -16.76 7.41
N SER A 174 17.96 -18.08 7.48
CA SER A 174 16.72 -18.76 7.07
C SER A 174 16.54 -20.07 7.85
N ALA A 175 15.30 -20.57 7.95
CA ALA A 175 14.99 -21.85 8.58
C ALA A 175 15.67 -23.05 7.90
N THR A 176 15.23 -23.39 6.69
CA THR A 176 15.76 -24.54 5.94
C THR A 176 15.79 -24.18 4.46
N VAL A 177 16.99 -24.12 3.89
CA VAL A 177 17.23 -23.86 2.48
C VAL A 177 18.10 -24.97 1.90
N PRO A 178 17.61 -25.79 0.95
CA PRO A 178 18.39 -26.88 0.38
C PRO A 178 19.58 -26.39 -0.43
N ASN A 179 19.35 -25.40 -1.30
CA ASN A 179 20.35 -24.77 -2.15
C ASN A 179 21.00 -23.53 -1.52
N LEU A 180 21.46 -23.64 -0.26
CA LEU A 180 22.09 -22.52 0.45
C LEU A 180 23.34 -21.99 -0.26
N ALA A 181 24.06 -22.87 -0.96
CA ALA A 181 25.22 -22.52 -1.77
C ALA A 181 24.89 -21.49 -2.86
N ASP A 182 23.68 -21.51 -3.41
CA ASP A 182 23.25 -20.59 -4.47
C ASP A 182 23.01 -19.20 -3.89
N VAL A 183 22.38 -19.15 -2.72
CA VAL A 183 22.19 -17.90 -1.97
C VAL A 183 23.55 -17.32 -1.56
N ALA A 184 24.49 -18.16 -1.13
CA ALA A 184 25.84 -17.74 -0.76
C ALA A 184 26.65 -17.23 -1.96
N ALA A 185 26.51 -17.87 -3.13
CA ALA A 185 27.11 -17.41 -4.38
C ALA A 185 26.52 -16.06 -4.85
N TRP A 186 25.19 -15.91 -4.76
CA TRP A 186 24.50 -14.67 -5.10
C TRP A 186 24.91 -13.50 -4.20
N ILE A 187 24.90 -13.68 -2.87
CA ILE A 187 25.34 -12.64 -1.94
C ILE A 187 26.83 -12.33 -2.17
N GLY A 188 27.66 -13.38 -2.30
CA GLY A 188 29.09 -13.28 -2.55
C GLY A 188 29.88 -12.72 -1.36
N SER A 189 31.21 -12.80 -1.42
CA SER A 189 32.08 -12.21 -0.40
C SER A 189 32.07 -10.67 -0.43
N ASN A 190 32.50 -10.08 0.68
CA ASN A 190 32.58 -8.64 0.81
C ASN A 190 33.73 -8.09 -0.07
N LYS A 191 33.41 -7.28 -1.08
CA LYS A 191 34.37 -6.78 -2.09
C LYS A 191 35.55 -5.97 -1.53
N HIS A 192 35.56 -5.67 -0.22
CA HIS A 192 36.52 -4.75 0.38
C HIS A 192 37.41 -5.38 1.46
N THR A 193 37.18 -6.63 1.84
CA THR A 193 38.15 -7.42 2.62
C THR A 193 39.29 -7.95 1.76
N ARG A 194 39.20 -7.79 0.43
CA ARG A 194 40.25 -8.15 -0.53
C ARG A 194 40.94 -6.91 -1.12
N PRO A 195 42.29 -6.91 -1.21
CA PRO A 195 43.03 -5.81 -1.79
C PRO A 195 42.65 -5.58 -3.27
N ALA A 196 42.56 -4.31 -3.67
CA ALA A 196 42.14 -3.84 -5.00
C ALA A 196 42.93 -4.46 -6.18
N ALA A 197 44.10 -5.03 -5.93
CA ALA A 197 44.93 -5.71 -6.93
C ALA A 197 44.39 -7.08 -7.40
N ALA A 198 43.37 -7.63 -6.73
CA ALA A 198 42.75 -8.91 -7.08
C ALA A 198 41.25 -8.74 -7.42
N ALA A 199 40.93 -7.79 -8.30
CA ALA A 199 39.59 -7.70 -8.89
C ALA A 199 39.38 -8.91 -9.82
N VAL A 200 39.01 -10.04 -9.23
CA VAL A 200 38.68 -11.26 -9.97
C VAL A 200 37.33 -11.04 -10.70
N PRO A 201 37.17 -11.48 -11.97
CA PRO A 201 35.88 -11.47 -12.65
C PRO A 201 34.74 -12.01 -11.75
N LEU A 202 33.53 -11.47 -11.89
CA LEU A 202 32.36 -11.83 -11.06
C LEU A 202 32.08 -13.35 -11.03
N LYS A 203 32.51 -14.08 -12.06
CA LYS A 203 32.40 -15.53 -12.21
C LYS A 203 33.22 -16.34 -11.18
N ASP A 204 34.28 -15.74 -10.63
CA ASP A 204 35.21 -16.40 -9.69
C ASP A 204 35.29 -15.66 -8.34
N SER A 205 34.30 -14.80 -8.05
CA SER A 205 34.16 -14.21 -6.72
C SER A 205 33.78 -15.30 -5.72
N PRO A 206 34.49 -15.42 -4.58
CA PRO A 206 34.18 -16.46 -3.60
C PRO A 206 32.76 -16.24 -3.04
N PRO A 207 32.04 -17.33 -2.74
CA PRO A 207 30.74 -17.24 -2.09
C PRO A 207 30.88 -16.66 -0.68
N ALA A 208 29.77 -16.16 -0.14
CA ALA A 208 29.66 -15.79 1.27
C ALA A 208 29.94 -17.00 2.18
N GLU A 209 30.36 -16.74 3.42
CA GLU A 209 30.59 -17.80 4.40
C GLU A 209 29.27 -18.52 4.72
N MET A 210 29.27 -19.83 4.51
CA MET A 210 28.06 -20.65 4.56
C MET A 210 28.05 -21.52 5.82
N PHE A 211 26.94 -21.46 6.56
CA PHE A 211 26.67 -22.34 7.68
C PHE A 211 25.33 -23.04 7.46
N GLN A 212 25.35 -24.36 7.28
CA GLN A 212 24.15 -25.15 7.06
C GLN A 212 23.97 -26.17 8.18
N PHE A 213 22.85 -26.04 8.89
CA PHE A 213 22.43 -26.95 9.94
C PHE A 213 21.10 -27.57 9.52
N GLY A 214 21.06 -28.90 9.39
CA GLY A 214 19.85 -29.64 9.04
C GLY A 214 18.85 -29.76 10.20
N GLU A 215 17.72 -30.43 9.96
CA GLU A 215 16.67 -30.71 10.97
C GLU A 215 17.21 -31.40 12.24
N ALA A 216 18.30 -32.17 12.13
CA ALA A 216 18.97 -32.81 13.27
C ALA A 216 19.43 -31.81 14.36
N TYR A 217 19.62 -30.54 14.01
CA TYR A 217 20.04 -29.48 14.93
C TYR A 217 18.85 -28.69 15.53
N ARG A 218 17.62 -29.12 15.28
CA ARG A 218 16.43 -28.54 15.90
C ARG A 218 16.38 -28.97 17.38
N PRO A 219 16.25 -28.04 18.35
CA PRO A 219 16.22 -28.38 19.78
C PRO A 219 15.11 -29.38 20.15
N CYS A 220 13.96 -29.27 19.47
CA CYS A 220 12.90 -30.28 19.50
C CYS A 220 12.80 -30.93 18.13
N GLN A 221 13.08 -32.23 18.03
CA GLN A 221 12.91 -32.97 16.78
C GLN A 221 11.45 -32.98 16.36
N LEU A 222 11.16 -32.73 15.08
CA LEU A 222 9.80 -32.66 14.56
C LEU A 222 9.46 -33.91 13.76
N GLU A 223 8.49 -34.68 14.24
CA GLU A 223 7.88 -35.74 13.46
C GLU A 223 6.81 -35.15 12.54
N LYS A 224 6.86 -35.46 11.24
CA LYS A 224 5.98 -34.85 10.23
C LYS A 224 5.17 -35.94 9.53
N HIS A 225 3.84 -35.83 9.59
CA HIS A 225 2.93 -36.78 8.95
C HIS A 225 2.04 -36.09 7.93
N VAL A 226 1.82 -36.74 6.79
CA VAL A 226 0.88 -36.28 5.76
C VAL A 226 -0.23 -37.32 5.59
N TYR A 227 -1.42 -37.00 6.07
CA TYR A 227 -2.62 -37.80 5.89
C TYR A 227 -3.41 -37.26 4.71
N SER A 228 -3.80 -38.18 3.83
CA SER A 228 -4.62 -37.86 2.68
C SER A 228 -6.02 -38.43 2.82
N TYR A 229 -6.98 -37.74 2.23
CA TYR A 229 -8.38 -38.11 2.27
C TYR A 229 -9.01 -38.01 0.88
N PRO A 230 -10.07 -38.81 0.63
CA PRO A 230 -10.76 -38.79 -0.67
C PRO A 230 -11.30 -37.40 -0.98
N LYS A 231 -11.17 -37.01 -2.25
CA LYS A 231 -11.70 -35.74 -2.74
C LYS A 231 -13.22 -35.67 -2.55
N ALA A 232 -13.70 -34.59 -1.94
CA ALA A 232 -15.13 -34.32 -1.82
C ALA A 232 -15.68 -33.57 -3.05
N LYS A 233 -17.02 -33.45 -3.13
CA LYS A 233 -17.70 -32.71 -4.21
C LYS A 233 -17.30 -31.24 -4.26
N ASP A 234 -17.16 -30.62 -3.10
CA ASP A 234 -16.67 -29.25 -2.95
C ASP A 234 -15.72 -29.14 -1.75
N GLU A 235 -14.98 -28.05 -1.70
CA GLU A 235 -13.98 -27.83 -0.65
C GLU A 235 -14.62 -27.59 0.72
N PHE A 236 -15.83 -27.00 0.80
CA PHE A 236 -16.50 -26.80 2.09
C PHE A 236 -16.90 -28.13 2.75
N ALA A 237 -17.39 -29.08 1.95
CA ALA A 237 -17.72 -30.44 2.35
C ALA A 237 -16.45 -31.22 2.73
N PHE A 238 -15.36 -31.07 1.97
CA PHE A 238 -14.06 -31.66 2.33
C PHE A 238 -13.62 -31.18 3.71
N GLN A 239 -13.64 -29.87 3.90
CA GLN A 239 -13.28 -29.21 5.15
C GLN A 239 -14.20 -29.67 6.29
N ALA A 240 -15.52 -29.80 6.11
CA ALA A 240 -16.40 -30.37 7.12
C ALA A 240 -16.05 -31.84 7.45
N TYR A 241 -15.73 -32.65 6.43
CA TYR A 241 -15.28 -34.02 6.63
C TYR A 241 -14.00 -34.12 7.47
N LEU A 242 -13.03 -33.22 7.24
CA LEU A 242 -11.79 -33.18 8.04
C LEU A 242 -12.05 -32.93 9.53
N ASN A 243 -13.10 -32.16 9.91
CA ASN A 243 -13.42 -31.92 11.33
C ASN A 243 -13.71 -33.22 12.08
N HIS A 244 -14.36 -34.18 11.44
CA HIS A 244 -14.68 -35.46 12.06
C HIS A 244 -13.46 -36.35 12.27
N LYS A 245 -12.33 -36.04 11.62
CA LYS A 245 -11.05 -36.74 11.75
C LYS A 245 -10.07 -36.09 12.74
N LEU A 246 -10.36 -34.89 13.22
CA LEU A 246 -9.48 -34.16 14.14
C LEU A 246 -9.28 -34.91 15.46
N LEU A 247 -10.35 -35.47 16.05
CA LEU A 247 -10.25 -36.16 17.35
C LEU A 247 -9.29 -37.36 17.28
N GLU A 248 -9.42 -38.18 16.24
CA GLU A 248 -8.56 -39.35 15.97
C GLU A 248 -7.07 -38.95 15.88
N LEU A 249 -6.77 -37.85 15.19
CA LEU A 249 -5.40 -37.33 15.05
C LEU A 249 -4.88 -36.72 16.35
N ILE A 250 -5.70 -36.01 17.11
CA ILE A 250 -5.32 -35.44 18.41
C ILE A 250 -4.98 -36.55 19.40
N GLU A 251 -5.80 -37.61 19.46
CA GLU A 251 -5.54 -38.77 20.32
C GLU A 251 -4.24 -39.48 19.95
N THR A 252 -4.00 -39.67 18.65
CA THR A 252 -2.81 -40.35 18.14
C THR A 252 -1.54 -39.53 18.37
N HIS A 253 -1.56 -38.24 18.05
CA HIS A 253 -0.36 -37.42 17.93
C HIS A 253 -0.13 -36.45 19.08
N ALA A 254 -1.18 -35.93 19.73
CA ALA A 254 -1.01 -34.92 20.78
C ALA A 254 -0.71 -35.53 22.16
N ALA A 255 -1.07 -36.80 22.40
CA ALA A 255 -0.80 -37.53 23.64
C ALA A 255 -1.15 -36.75 24.93
N GLY A 256 -2.26 -35.99 24.91
CA GLY A 256 -2.73 -35.17 26.05
C GLY A 256 -1.99 -33.84 26.28
N ARG A 257 -1.05 -33.48 25.41
CA ARG A 257 -0.31 -32.19 25.42
C ARG A 257 -0.96 -31.14 24.52
N PRO A 258 -0.60 -29.85 24.66
CA PRO A 258 -1.17 -28.78 23.84
C PRO A 258 -1.08 -29.03 22.34
N CYS A 259 -2.22 -28.88 21.66
CA CYS A 259 -2.38 -29.04 20.23
C CYS A 259 -2.92 -27.75 19.59
N LEU A 260 -2.30 -27.33 18.49
CA LEU A 260 -2.71 -26.16 17.71
C LEU A 260 -3.25 -26.62 16.35
N ILE A 261 -4.47 -26.22 16.00
CA ILE A 261 -5.15 -26.65 14.78
C ILE A 261 -5.39 -25.45 13.86
N PHE A 262 -4.70 -25.41 12.73
CA PHE A 262 -4.88 -24.35 11.73
C PHE A 262 -6.06 -24.64 10.82
N CYS A 263 -6.99 -23.68 10.74
CA CYS A 263 -8.19 -23.75 9.91
C CYS A 263 -8.26 -22.58 8.91
N ALA A 264 -8.91 -22.81 7.76
CA ALA A 264 -8.96 -21.86 6.65
C ALA A 264 -9.79 -20.58 6.91
N THR A 265 -10.80 -20.62 7.78
CA THR A 265 -11.70 -19.47 8.02
C THR A 265 -12.08 -19.30 9.50
N ARG A 266 -12.52 -18.09 9.86
CA ARG A 266 -13.06 -17.77 11.21
C ARG A 266 -14.18 -18.74 11.58
N ARG A 267 -15.18 -18.88 10.71
CA ARG A 267 -16.30 -19.81 10.93
C ARG A 267 -15.82 -21.26 11.07
N SER A 268 -14.83 -21.68 10.29
CA SER A 268 -14.26 -23.01 10.39
C SER A 268 -13.54 -23.26 11.71
N THR A 269 -12.88 -22.26 12.32
CA THR A 269 -12.24 -22.44 13.64
C THR A 269 -13.27 -22.71 14.73
N VAL A 270 -14.39 -21.99 14.71
CA VAL A 270 -15.51 -22.18 15.65
C VAL A 270 -16.15 -23.55 15.43
N GLN A 271 -16.43 -23.91 14.18
CA GLN A 271 -16.99 -25.22 13.82
C GLN A 271 -16.07 -26.38 14.24
N ALA A 272 -14.77 -26.29 13.96
CA ALA A 272 -13.81 -27.30 14.36
C ALA A 272 -13.77 -27.49 15.89
N ALA A 273 -13.71 -26.39 16.64
CA ALA A 273 -13.74 -26.43 18.10
C ALA A 273 -15.02 -27.10 18.64
N ASN A 274 -16.19 -26.71 18.13
CA ASN A 274 -17.46 -27.32 18.52
C ASN A 274 -17.53 -28.81 18.16
N THR A 275 -17.11 -29.20 16.96
CA THR A 275 -17.10 -30.62 16.53
C THR A 275 -16.18 -31.47 17.40
N ILE A 276 -15.03 -30.95 17.83
CA ILE A 276 -14.12 -31.66 18.74
C ILE A 276 -14.81 -31.89 20.09
N VAL A 277 -15.46 -30.87 20.66
CA VAL A 277 -16.17 -30.98 21.95
C VAL A 277 -17.34 -31.96 21.86
N GLU A 278 -18.14 -31.90 20.80
CA GLU A 278 -19.24 -32.83 20.56
C GLU A 278 -18.75 -34.28 20.40
N ALA A 279 -17.65 -34.48 19.66
CA ALA A 279 -17.04 -35.80 19.49
C ALA A 279 -16.53 -36.35 20.83
N CYS A 280 -15.96 -35.49 21.69
CA CYS A 280 -15.52 -35.88 23.04
C CYS A 280 -16.68 -36.25 23.96
N LYS A 281 -17.81 -35.52 23.88
CA LYS A 281 -19.03 -35.88 24.63
C LYS A 281 -19.54 -37.26 24.22
N LYS A 282 -19.67 -37.50 22.91
CA LYS A 282 -20.09 -38.80 22.36
C LYS A 282 -19.14 -39.94 22.74
N ALA A 283 -17.83 -39.70 22.71
CA ALA A 283 -16.85 -40.70 23.13
C ALA A 283 -16.97 -41.07 24.62
N ARG A 284 -17.26 -40.09 25.50
CA ARG A 284 -17.52 -40.31 26.93
C ARG A 284 -18.82 -41.07 27.17
N GLU A 285 -19.89 -40.71 26.46
CA GLU A 285 -21.20 -41.39 26.54
C GLU A 285 -21.12 -42.85 26.08
N ASN A 286 -20.31 -43.14 25.07
CA ASN A 286 -20.12 -44.48 24.52
C ASN A 286 -19.16 -45.36 25.34
N GLY A 287 -18.73 -44.94 26.54
CA GLY A 287 -17.80 -45.69 27.40
C GLY A 287 -16.36 -45.77 26.87
N GLY A 288 -16.03 -44.98 25.84
CA GLY A 288 -14.69 -44.88 25.27
C GLY A 288 -13.75 -44.06 26.17
N ARG A 289 -12.44 -44.34 26.05
CA ARG A 289 -11.38 -43.59 26.74
C ARG A 289 -11.20 -42.22 26.07
N ALA A 290 -12.14 -41.30 26.26
CA ALA A 290 -12.04 -39.95 25.70
C ALA A 290 -10.75 -39.27 26.19
N PRO A 291 -10.00 -38.56 25.34
CA PRO A 291 -8.81 -37.85 25.74
C PRO A 291 -9.17 -36.89 26.87
N SER A 292 -8.37 -36.89 27.93
CA SER A 292 -8.51 -35.94 29.04
C SER A 292 -8.07 -34.55 28.55
N LEU A 293 -8.85 -33.94 27.65
CA LEU A 293 -8.67 -32.57 27.19
C LEU A 293 -8.73 -31.61 28.40
N ALA A 294 -9.63 -31.91 29.33
CA ALA A 294 -9.58 -31.45 30.71
C ALA A 294 -8.68 -32.42 31.51
N GLY A 295 -7.38 -32.17 31.57
CA GLY A 295 -6.49 -32.87 32.52
C GLY A 295 -6.90 -32.51 33.96
N GLY A 296 -6.78 -33.47 34.90
CA GLY A 296 -7.28 -33.37 36.27
C GLY A 296 -7.12 -31.98 36.92
N GLY A 297 -8.24 -31.37 37.32
CA GLY A 297 -8.31 -30.17 38.18
C GLY A 297 -7.77 -28.84 37.64
N HIS A 298 -6.83 -28.83 36.70
CA HIS A 298 -6.05 -27.63 36.34
C HIS A 298 -6.41 -26.97 34.98
N ARG A 299 -7.20 -27.62 34.12
CA ARG A 299 -7.53 -27.14 32.76
C ARG A 299 -8.98 -26.67 32.63
N SER A 300 -9.34 -25.58 33.30
CA SER A 300 -10.67 -24.96 33.21
C SER A 300 -10.55 -23.44 33.08
N LEU A 301 -11.36 -22.85 32.19
CA LEU A 301 -11.54 -21.41 32.04
C LEU A 301 -12.85 -20.92 32.66
N GLU A 302 -13.55 -21.75 33.44
CA GLU A 302 -14.87 -21.42 34.02
C GLU A 302 -14.89 -20.12 34.85
N ALA A 303 -13.77 -19.75 35.46
CA ALA A 303 -13.63 -18.47 36.19
C ALA A 303 -13.38 -17.25 35.29
N THR A 304 -13.31 -17.44 33.97
CA THR A 304 -12.98 -16.40 32.98
C THR A 304 -14.22 -16.05 32.17
N THR A 305 -14.52 -14.76 32.08
CA THR A 305 -15.62 -14.23 31.25
C THR A 305 -15.07 -13.75 29.91
N PHE A 306 -15.67 -14.20 28.82
CA PHE A 306 -15.38 -13.76 27.46
C PHE A 306 -16.49 -12.87 26.92
N ASP A 307 -16.14 -11.93 26.04
CA ASP A 307 -17.13 -11.10 25.34
C ASP A 307 -17.91 -11.92 24.29
N ASP A 308 -17.26 -12.93 23.70
CA ASP A 308 -17.82 -13.81 22.68
C ASP A 308 -18.61 -14.99 23.29
N GLU A 309 -19.87 -15.15 22.87
CA GLU A 309 -20.79 -16.17 23.40
C GLU A 309 -20.36 -17.60 23.08
N ASP A 310 -19.78 -17.85 21.90
CA ASP A 310 -19.35 -19.19 21.51
C ASP A 310 -18.07 -19.59 22.25
N LEU A 311 -17.17 -18.63 22.49
CA LEU A 311 -16.00 -18.84 23.32
C LEU A 311 -16.39 -19.14 24.78
N GLN A 312 -17.40 -18.44 25.31
CA GLN A 312 -17.91 -18.68 26.67
C GLN A 312 -18.49 -20.10 26.83
N LYS A 313 -19.22 -20.61 25.82
CA LYS A 313 -19.76 -21.99 25.83
C LYS A 313 -18.66 -23.06 25.88
N LEU A 314 -17.49 -22.75 25.35
CA LEU A 314 -16.35 -23.67 25.27
C LEU A 314 -15.44 -23.62 26.51
N ALA A 315 -15.62 -22.65 27.42
CA ALA A 315 -14.71 -22.39 28.54
C ALA A 315 -14.46 -23.60 29.49
N SER A 316 -15.43 -24.50 29.66
CA SER A 316 -15.32 -25.69 30.50
C SER A 316 -14.74 -26.92 29.79
N SER A 317 -14.50 -26.84 28.47
CA SER A 317 -14.15 -28.00 27.64
C SER A 317 -12.63 -28.24 27.48
N GLY A 318 -11.80 -27.25 27.84
CA GLY A 318 -10.36 -27.27 27.54
C GLY A 318 -10.03 -27.04 26.06
N VAL A 319 -11.02 -26.70 25.23
CA VAL A 319 -10.89 -26.36 23.81
C VAL A 319 -11.28 -24.89 23.62
N ALA A 320 -10.55 -24.16 22.77
CA ALA A 320 -10.87 -22.78 22.42
C ALA A 320 -10.59 -22.51 20.94
N PHE A 321 -10.99 -21.32 20.47
CA PHE A 321 -10.64 -20.85 19.13
C PHE A 321 -10.00 -19.45 19.14
N HIS A 322 -9.22 -19.14 18.11
CA HIS A 322 -8.56 -17.84 17.94
C HIS A 322 -8.62 -17.35 16.50
N HIS A 323 -9.17 -16.15 16.31
CA HIS A 323 -9.18 -15.48 15.00
C HIS A 323 -9.27 -13.96 15.13
N ALA A 324 -8.99 -13.25 14.05
CA ALA A 324 -8.99 -11.78 14.00
C ALA A 324 -10.35 -11.11 14.34
N GLY A 325 -11.47 -11.85 14.31
CA GLY A 325 -12.79 -11.35 14.69
C GLY A 325 -13.02 -11.22 16.20
N LEU A 326 -12.17 -11.83 17.05
CA LEU A 326 -12.31 -11.75 18.51
C LEU A 326 -11.86 -10.39 19.04
N SER A 327 -12.46 -9.98 20.17
CA SER A 327 -12.05 -8.77 20.88
C SER A 327 -10.56 -8.83 21.24
N ALA A 328 -9.88 -7.69 21.32
CA ALA A 328 -8.48 -7.66 21.71
C ALA A 328 -8.27 -8.10 23.18
N GLY A 329 -9.33 -8.05 24.00
CA GLY A 329 -9.35 -8.64 25.33
C GLY A 329 -9.33 -10.17 25.24
N ASP A 330 -10.33 -10.73 24.57
CA ASP A 330 -10.51 -12.19 24.42
C ASP A 330 -9.28 -12.87 23.82
N ARG A 331 -8.70 -12.30 22.75
CA ARG A 331 -7.48 -12.85 22.13
C ARG A 331 -6.34 -12.98 23.14
N ARG A 332 -6.05 -11.93 23.91
CA ARG A 332 -4.98 -11.95 24.92
C ARG A 332 -5.26 -12.96 26.03
N THR A 333 -6.52 -13.13 26.40
CA THR A 333 -6.93 -14.10 27.41
C THR A 333 -6.74 -15.53 26.92
N VAL A 334 -7.19 -15.85 25.69
CA VAL A 334 -7.00 -17.17 25.06
C VAL A 334 -5.51 -17.49 24.89
N GLU A 335 -4.71 -16.54 24.41
CA GLU A 335 -3.26 -16.70 24.23
C GLU A 335 -2.56 -17.02 25.56
N ARG A 336 -2.87 -16.26 26.62
CA ARG A 336 -2.31 -16.50 27.95
C ARG A 336 -2.75 -17.85 28.52
N ALA A 337 -4.02 -18.20 28.35
CA ALA A 337 -4.58 -19.46 28.81
C ALA A 337 -3.90 -20.67 28.15
N PHE A 338 -3.65 -20.61 26.84
CA PHE A 338 -2.94 -21.65 26.11
C PHE A 338 -1.48 -21.80 26.58
N LEU A 339 -0.76 -20.69 26.77
CA LEU A 339 0.61 -20.72 27.32
C LEU A 339 0.67 -21.30 28.73
N SER A 340 -0.36 -21.09 29.55
CA SER A 340 -0.46 -21.63 30.90
C SER A 340 -1.00 -23.07 30.98
N ASP A 341 -1.07 -23.79 29.86
CA ASP A 341 -1.59 -25.16 29.73
C ASP A 341 -3.06 -25.34 30.18
N LYS A 342 -3.84 -24.26 30.28
CA LYS A 342 -5.27 -24.30 30.63
C LYS A 342 -6.16 -24.71 29.45
N ILE A 343 -5.67 -24.52 28.22
CA ILE A 343 -6.32 -24.94 26.97
C ILE A 343 -5.47 -26.06 26.37
N ALA A 344 -6.07 -27.23 26.17
CA ALA A 344 -5.40 -28.36 25.55
C ALA A 344 -5.43 -28.28 24.01
N VAL A 345 -6.51 -27.76 23.43
CA VAL A 345 -6.65 -27.66 21.96
C VAL A 345 -7.09 -26.25 21.58
N LEU A 346 -6.33 -25.62 20.69
CA LEU A 346 -6.63 -24.29 20.16
C LEU A 346 -6.83 -24.35 18.65
N CYS A 347 -8.04 -24.06 18.18
CA CYS A 347 -8.37 -23.95 16.75
C CYS A 347 -8.15 -22.51 16.28
N CYS A 348 -7.24 -22.26 15.35
CA CYS A 348 -6.88 -20.91 14.94
C CYS A 348 -6.81 -20.69 13.44
N THR A 349 -6.98 -19.43 13.01
CA THR A 349 -6.65 -19.02 11.65
C THR A 349 -5.14 -18.84 11.46
N THR A 350 -4.69 -18.74 10.21
CA THR A 350 -3.28 -18.51 9.83
C THR A 350 -2.64 -17.27 10.46
N THR A 351 -3.44 -16.36 11.03
CA THR A 351 -2.99 -15.19 11.80
C THR A 351 -2.09 -15.51 13.00
N LEU A 352 -2.17 -16.73 13.56
CA LEU A 352 -1.24 -17.17 14.61
C LEU A 352 0.04 -17.81 14.05
N ALA A 353 0.08 -18.14 12.76
CA ALA A 353 1.31 -18.61 12.13
C ALA A 353 2.35 -17.49 12.08
N THR A 354 1.91 -16.24 11.87
CA THR A 354 2.77 -15.05 11.73
C THR A 354 2.51 -14.03 12.85
N GLY A 355 3.46 -13.89 13.79
CA GLY A 355 3.52 -12.71 14.69
C GLY A 355 3.14 -12.90 16.16
N ILE A 356 2.85 -14.11 16.64
CA ILE A 356 2.77 -14.42 18.08
C ILE A 356 3.44 -15.77 18.34
N ASN A 357 4.37 -15.82 19.29
CA ASN A 357 5.07 -17.05 19.64
C ASN A 357 4.25 -17.93 20.58
N LEU A 358 3.33 -18.72 20.02
CA LEU A 358 2.55 -19.74 20.74
C LEU A 358 3.03 -21.13 20.32
N PRO A 359 4.06 -21.69 20.97
CA PRO A 359 4.53 -23.03 20.64
C PRO A 359 3.57 -24.09 21.22
N ALA A 360 3.32 -25.14 20.45
CA ALA A 360 2.48 -26.28 20.83
C ALA A 360 3.29 -27.57 20.72
N TYR A 361 2.89 -28.63 21.43
CA TYR A 361 3.53 -29.93 21.23
C TYR A 361 3.16 -30.51 19.85
N CYS A 362 1.86 -30.48 19.53
CA CYS A 362 1.33 -30.97 18.26
C CYS A 362 0.72 -29.82 17.44
N VAL A 363 1.01 -29.77 16.14
CA VAL A 363 0.36 -28.88 15.18
C VAL A 363 -0.39 -29.72 14.15
N ILE A 364 -1.65 -29.37 13.89
CA ILE A 364 -2.46 -29.98 12.84
C ILE A 364 -2.84 -28.89 11.84
N ILE A 365 -2.43 -29.06 10.58
CA ILE A 365 -2.83 -28.21 9.46
C ILE A 365 -4.04 -28.87 8.81
N ARG A 366 -5.22 -28.33 9.11
CA ARG A 366 -6.50 -28.91 8.71
C ARG A 366 -6.91 -28.41 7.32
N GLY A 367 -6.45 -29.13 6.30
CA GLY A 367 -6.61 -28.77 4.90
C GLY A 367 -5.46 -27.90 4.42
N THR A 368 -5.10 -28.04 3.14
CA THR A 368 -3.97 -27.31 2.53
C THR A 368 -4.41 -26.11 1.70
N LYS A 369 -5.73 -25.89 1.58
CA LYS A 369 -6.29 -24.70 0.94
C LYS A 369 -6.71 -23.69 1.99
N GLN A 370 -6.46 -22.42 1.68
CA GLN A 370 -7.01 -21.29 2.41
C GLN A 370 -8.18 -20.69 1.63
N TYR A 371 -9.11 -20.10 2.37
CA TYR A 371 -10.27 -19.45 1.77
C TYR A 371 -10.05 -17.95 1.76
N ASP A 372 -9.55 -17.47 0.63
CA ASP A 372 -9.49 -16.05 0.32
C ASP A 372 -10.54 -15.70 -0.74
N GLY A 373 -11.80 -16.05 -0.47
CA GLY A 373 -12.98 -15.75 -1.29
C GLY A 373 -13.24 -16.75 -2.39
N HIS A 374 -12.18 -17.28 -2.98
CA HIS A 374 -12.16 -18.61 -3.54
C HIS A 374 -11.17 -19.48 -2.74
N TRP A 375 -11.23 -20.77 -2.98
CA TRP A 375 -10.25 -21.69 -2.44
C TRP A 375 -8.98 -21.58 -3.26
N CYS A 376 -7.85 -21.34 -2.59
CA CYS A 376 -6.52 -21.36 -3.17
C CYS A 376 -5.60 -22.19 -2.27
N GLU A 377 -4.59 -22.82 -2.88
CA GLU A 377 -3.56 -23.50 -2.10
C GLU A 377 -2.82 -22.51 -1.20
N MET A 378 -2.51 -22.97 0.01
CA MET A 378 -1.70 -22.20 0.95
C MET A 378 -0.26 -22.13 0.44
N SER A 379 0.44 -21.04 0.75
CA SER A 379 1.85 -20.93 0.37
C SER A 379 2.68 -21.95 1.15
N GLU A 380 3.72 -22.49 0.52
CA GLU A 380 4.68 -23.40 1.18
C GLU A 380 5.31 -22.76 2.42
N LEU A 381 5.58 -21.45 2.35
CA LEU A 381 6.07 -20.63 3.46
C LEU A 381 5.12 -20.69 4.67
N ASP A 382 3.82 -20.46 4.47
CA ASP A 382 2.84 -20.47 5.55
C ASP A 382 2.76 -21.85 6.20
N LEU A 383 2.80 -22.92 5.40
CA LEU A 383 2.83 -24.29 5.91
C LEU A 383 4.07 -24.55 6.76
N ILE A 384 5.26 -24.19 6.28
CA ILE A 384 6.52 -24.35 7.03
C ILE A 384 6.48 -23.56 8.33
N GLN A 385 5.94 -22.33 8.34
CA GLN A 385 5.81 -21.51 9.54
C GLN A 385 4.81 -22.10 10.54
N MET A 386 3.71 -22.70 10.08
CA MET A 386 2.76 -23.43 10.92
C MET A 386 3.41 -24.66 11.56
N MET A 387 4.10 -25.49 10.76
CA MET A 387 4.86 -26.65 11.27
C MET A 387 5.96 -26.23 12.25
N GLY A 388 6.54 -25.05 12.06
CA GLY A 388 7.53 -24.44 12.95
C GLY A 388 7.03 -24.20 14.37
N ARG A 389 5.70 -24.12 14.59
CA ARG A 389 5.09 -23.96 15.92
C ARG A 389 5.03 -25.26 16.73
N ALA A 390 5.28 -26.41 16.10
CA ALA A 390 5.36 -27.69 16.78
C ALA A 390 6.70 -27.87 17.49
N GLY A 391 6.64 -28.37 18.73
CA GLY A 391 7.76 -28.52 19.64
C GLY A 391 7.95 -27.30 20.54
N ARG A 392 8.04 -27.54 21.86
CA ARG A 392 8.30 -26.49 22.87
C ARG A 392 9.71 -26.71 23.45
N PRO A 393 10.74 -25.92 23.06
CA PRO A 393 12.14 -26.15 23.47
C PRO A 393 12.38 -26.32 24.98
N GLN A 394 11.58 -25.66 25.82
CA GLN A 394 11.69 -25.72 27.28
C GLN A 394 10.87 -26.83 27.93
N PHE A 395 9.90 -27.42 27.20
CA PHE A 395 8.90 -28.32 27.78
C PHE A 395 8.89 -29.71 27.14
N ASP A 396 9.29 -29.84 25.88
CA ASP A 396 9.22 -31.08 25.11
C ASP A 396 10.57 -31.38 24.42
N ARG A 397 10.86 -32.67 24.24
CA ARG A 397 12.04 -33.15 23.49
C ARG A 397 11.77 -33.40 22.01
N SER A 398 10.50 -33.51 21.65
CA SER A 398 10.01 -33.67 20.29
C SER A 398 8.74 -32.86 20.09
N GLY A 399 8.36 -32.65 18.84
CA GLY A 399 7.05 -32.13 18.45
C GLY A 399 6.49 -32.96 17.31
N VAL A 400 5.19 -32.83 17.06
CA VAL A 400 4.52 -33.53 15.95
C VAL A 400 3.79 -32.52 15.09
N SER A 401 3.94 -32.62 13.77
CA SER A 401 3.21 -31.84 12.79
C SER A 401 2.45 -32.75 11.85
N VAL A 402 1.16 -32.47 11.68
CA VAL A 402 0.26 -33.28 10.86
C VAL A 402 -0.37 -32.40 9.78
N ILE A 403 -0.23 -32.79 8.51
CA ILE A 403 -0.89 -32.15 7.37
C ILE A 403 -2.03 -33.05 6.90
N MET A 404 -3.22 -32.47 6.77
CA MET A 404 -4.39 -33.13 6.18
C MET A 404 -4.61 -32.56 4.77
N CYS A 405 -4.55 -33.38 3.73
CA CYS A 405 -4.71 -32.95 2.33
C CYS A 405 -5.61 -33.88 1.51
N GLU A 406 -5.94 -33.49 0.28
CA GLU A 406 -6.55 -34.42 -0.69
C GLU A 406 -5.52 -35.46 -1.16
N ASP A 407 -5.99 -36.66 -1.53
CA ASP A 407 -5.14 -37.73 -2.10
C ASP A 407 -4.33 -37.28 -3.32
N THR A 408 -4.90 -36.37 -4.13
CA THR A 408 -4.30 -35.86 -5.37
C THR A 408 -3.00 -35.07 -5.15
N VAL A 409 -2.84 -34.44 -3.98
CA VAL A 409 -1.73 -33.54 -3.65
C VAL A 409 -0.81 -34.12 -2.56
N GLN A 410 -1.05 -35.35 -2.11
CA GLN A 410 -0.27 -35.98 -1.05
C GLN A 410 1.22 -36.07 -1.37
N ALA A 411 1.57 -36.46 -2.60
CA ALA A 411 2.96 -36.58 -3.04
C ALA A 411 3.70 -35.23 -2.92
N HIS A 412 3.04 -34.15 -3.34
CA HIS A 412 3.57 -32.79 -3.26
C HIS A 412 3.87 -32.37 -1.81
N TYR A 413 2.94 -32.61 -0.87
CA TYR A 413 3.17 -32.24 0.53
C TYR A 413 4.16 -33.15 1.26
N ARG A 414 4.29 -34.42 0.87
CA ARG A 414 5.36 -35.30 1.38
C ARG A 414 6.73 -34.80 0.95
N GLU A 415 6.88 -34.35 -0.29
CA GLU A 415 8.10 -33.74 -0.79
C GLU A 415 8.41 -32.42 -0.06
N LEU A 416 7.41 -31.54 0.13
CA LEU A 416 7.57 -30.30 0.89
C LEU A 416 8.06 -30.56 2.32
N VAL A 417 7.45 -31.53 3.00
CA VAL A 417 7.78 -31.95 4.37
C VAL A 417 9.20 -32.50 4.48
N SER A 418 9.68 -33.16 3.42
CA SER A 418 11.05 -33.68 3.34
C SER A 418 12.11 -32.58 3.19
N GLY A 419 11.71 -31.38 2.76
CA GLY A 419 12.60 -30.22 2.65
C GLY A 419 13.65 -30.37 1.55
N SER A 420 13.36 -31.11 0.48
CA SER A 420 14.28 -31.36 -0.64
C SER A 420 14.18 -30.33 -1.77
N ARG A 421 13.17 -29.44 -1.75
CA ARG A 421 12.88 -28.53 -2.86
C ARG A 421 13.76 -27.28 -2.84
N ASP A 422 14.49 -27.08 -3.93
CA ASP A 422 15.30 -25.87 -4.14
C ASP A 422 14.43 -24.61 -4.22
N ILE A 423 15.00 -23.49 -3.73
CA ILE A 423 14.44 -22.15 -3.90
C ILE A 423 14.75 -21.65 -5.32
N GLU A 424 13.71 -21.18 -6.02
CA GLU A 424 13.83 -20.46 -7.28
C GLU A 424 13.62 -18.95 -7.09
N SER A 425 14.06 -18.15 -8.07
CA SER A 425 13.82 -16.71 -8.09
C SER A 425 12.41 -16.41 -8.61
N SER A 426 11.73 -15.46 -7.97
CA SER A 426 10.45 -14.92 -8.45
C SER A 426 10.60 -13.63 -9.28
N LEU A 427 11.82 -13.27 -9.74
CA LEU A 427 12.08 -11.98 -10.40
C LEU A 427 11.58 -11.91 -11.85
N ALA A 428 11.63 -13.02 -12.60
CA ALA A 428 11.31 -13.02 -14.03
C ALA A 428 9.90 -12.50 -14.39
N PRO A 429 8.81 -12.85 -13.66
CA PRO A 429 7.47 -12.34 -13.95
C PRO A 429 7.33 -10.82 -13.82
N ASP A 430 8.06 -10.21 -12.88
CA ASP A 430 7.97 -8.78 -12.54
C ASP A 430 9.16 -7.97 -13.11
N LEU A 431 9.92 -8.55 -14.05
CA LEU A 431 11.16 -7.97 -14.57
C LEU A 431 10.94 -6.58 -15.22
N VAL A 432 9.81 -6.39 -15.89
CA VAL A 432 9.42 -5.11 -16.52
C VAL A 432 9.42 -3.96 -15.51
N GLU A 433 8.85 -4.17 -14.33
CA GLU A 433 8.73 -3.12 -13.30
C GLU A 433 10.09 -2.78 -12.68
N HIS A 434 10.91 -3.80 -12.46
CA HIS A 434 12.22 -3.64 -11.84
C HIS A 434 13.25 -3.05 -12.81
N VAL A 435 13.25 -3.47 -14.08
CA VAL A 435 14.12 -2.88 -15.11
C VAL A 435 13.76 -1.40 -15.33
N ASN A 436 12.48 -1.04 -15.42
CA ASN A 436 12.08 0.37 -15.51
C ASN A 436 12.63 1.21 -14.35
N ALA A 437 12.53 0.69 -13.13
CA ALA A 437 13.05 1.39 -11.95
C ALA A 437 14.57 1.55 -11.99
N GLU A 438 15.29 0.53 -12.46
CA GLU A 438 16.74 0.54 -12.59
C GLU A 438 17.27 1.46 -13.70
N VAL A 439 16.51 1.61 -14.79
CA VAL A 439 16.78 2.60 -15.85
C VAL A 439 16.57 4.01 -15.30
N GLY A 440 15.43 4.28 -14.64
CA GLY A 440 15.14 5.59 -14.03
C GLY A 440 16.18 6.01 -12.99
N LEU A 441 16.64 5.07 -12.16
CA LEU A 441 17.67 5.31 -11.15
C LEU A 441 19.07 5.63 -11.71
N ARG A 442 19.38 5.19 -12.94
CA ARG A 442 20.68 5.43 -13.60
C ARG A 442 20.61 6.58 -14.61
N GLY A 443 19.41 7.01 -15.00
CA GLY A 443 19.17 8.06 -15.98
C GLY A 443 19.41 7.59 -17.41
N ARG A 444 20.68 7.32 -17.76
CA ARG A 444 21.10 6.78 -19.07
C ARG A 444 21.78 5.44 -18.88
N THR A 445 21.33 4.44 -19.63
CA THR A 445 21.82 3.05 -19.50
C THR A 445 21.99 2.39 -20.84
N THR A 446 22.72 1.27 -20.89
CA THR A 446 22.79 0.41 -22.07
C THR A 446 22.21 -0.96 -21.79
N GLU A 447 21.82 -1.69 -22.82
CA GLU A 447 21.34 -3.08 -22.67
C GLU A 447 22.38 -3.97 -21.98
N ALA A 448 23.67 -3.75 -22.26
CA ALA A 448 24.76 -4.47 -21.60
C ALA A 448 24.75 -4.26 -20.07
N GLN A 449 24.55 -3.02 -19.61
CA GLN A 449 24.47 -2.71 -18.18
C GLN A 449 23.25 -3.32 -17.50
N ILE A 450 22.13 -3.44 -18.21
CA ILE A 450 20.91 -4.11 -17.70
C ILE A 450 21.17 -5.60 -17.57
N LYS A 451 21.80 -6.23 -18.58
CA LYS A 451 22.24 -7.63 -18.49
C LYS A 451 23.21 -7.85 -17.34
N ASP A 452 24.17 -6.95 -17.14
CA ASP A 452 25.11 -7.02 -16.01
C ASP A 452 24.41 -6.91 -14.65
N TRP A 453 23.37 -6.08 -14.56
CA TRP A 453 22.54 -6.00 -13.37
C TRP A 453 21.77 -7.31 -13.13
N ILE A 454 21.19 -7.90 -14.17
CA ILE A 454 20.53 -9.22 -14.06
C ILE A 454 21.53 -10.29 -13.65
N ARG A 455 22.77 -10.28 -14.15
CA ARG A 455 23.82 -11.23 -13.76
C ARG A 455 24.21 -11.17 -12.28
N GLN A 456 23.88 -10.07 -11.59
CA GLN A 456 24.14 -9.91 -10.16
C GLN A 456 22.95 -10.30 -9.28
N SER A 457 21.83 -10.67 -9.89
CA SER A 457 20.60 -11.11 -9.24
C SER A 457 20.64 -12.61 -8.89
N PHE A 458 19.74 -13.06 -8.02
CA PHE A 458 19.61 -14.47 -7.66
C PHE A 458 19.03 -15.29 -8.82
N MET A 459 18.18 -14.65 -9.64
CA MET A 459 17.64 -15.20 -10.87
C MET A 459 18.74 -15.71 -11.79
N TRP A 460 19.86 -15.00 -11.94
CA TRP A 460 20.98 -15.46 -12.76
C TRP A 460 21.62 -16.74 -12.22
N THR A 461 21.85 -16.81 -10.91
CA THR A 461 22.41 -18.02 -10.27
C THR A 461 21.51 -19.24 -10.50
N ARG A 462 20.19 -19.05 -10.47
CA ARG A 462 19.23 -20.13 -10.72
C ARG A 462 19.00 -20.44 -12.19
N LEU A 463 19.03 -19.44 -13.07
CA LEU A 463 18.92 -19.62 -14.52
C LEU A 463 20.01 -20.54 -15.07
N GLN A 464 21.22 -20.48 -14.49
CA GLN A 464 22.32 -21.38 -14.83
C GLN A 464 22.07 -22.85 -14.49
N LYS A 465 21.18 -23.14 -13.53
CA LYS A 465 20.90 -24.49 -13.02
C LYS A 465 19.58 -25.05 -13.54
N ASN A 466 18.57 -24.20 -13.68
CA ASN A 466 17.22 -24.56 -14.07
C ASN A 466 16.66 -23.56 -15.10
N PRO A 467 17.20 -23.52 -16.34
CA PRO A 467 16.87 -22.50 -17.33
C PRO A 467 15.40 -22.55 -17.79
N THR A 468 14.83 -23.75 -17.92
CA THR A 468 13.46 -23.95 -18.42
C THR A 468 12.38 -23.44 -17.46
N TYR A 469 12.70 -23.26 -16.19
CA TYR A 469 11.77 -22.70 -15.19
C TYR A 469 11.36 -21.25 -15.50
N TYR A 470 12.25 -20.48 -16.12
CA TYR A 470 12.07 -19.04 -16.36
C TYR A 470 11.46 -18.71 -17.72
N LEU A 471 11.19 -19.72 -18.55
CA LEU A 471 10.61 -19.59 -19.87
C LEU A 471 9.13 -19.99 -19.85
N SER A 472 8.30 -19.31 -20.65
CA SER A 472 6.93 -19.75 -20.88
C SER A 472 6.91 -21.08 -21.65
N LYS A 473 5.84 -21.87 -21.51
CA LYS A 473 5.70 -23.19 -22.19
C LYS A 473 5.89 -23.12 -23.71
N ASP A 474 5.54 -21.98 -24.32
CA ASP A 474 5.65 -21.74 -25.76
C ASP A 474 6.98 -21.09 -26.18
N GLU A 475 7.75 -20.52 -25.24
CA GLU A 475 9.00 -19.77 -25.48
C GLU A 475 10.25 -20.66 -25.41
N GLY A 476 10.13 -21.89 -24.90
CA GLY A 476 11.25 -22.80 -24.67
C GLY A 476 11.79 -23.52 -25.91
N ILE A 477 11.28 -23.25 -27.11
CA ILE A 477 11.65 -23.97 -28.34
C ILE A 477 12.77 -23.21 -29.06
N GLY A 478 14.01 -23.69 -28.95
CA GLY A 478 15.16 -23.23 -29.75
C GLY A 478 16.15 -22.27 -29.08
N LEU A 479 16.09 -22.09 -27.75
CA LEU A 479 17.11 -21.38 -26.97
C LEU A 479 18.02 -22.41 -26.28
N ASP A 480 19.22 -22.61 -26.81
CA ASP A 480 20.11 -23.70 -26.36
C ASP A 480 21.11 -23.24 -25.30
N SER A 481 21.35 -21.93 -25.16
CA SER A 481 22.27 -21.37 -24.16
C SER A 481 21.61 -20.46 -23.12
N VAL A 482 22.14 -20.49 -21.89
CA VAL A 482 21.70 -19.60 -20.78
C VAL A 482 21.85 -18.12 -21.15
N GLU A 483 22.85 -17.79 -21.97
CA GLU A 483 23.10 -16.42 -22.41
C GLU A 483 22.06 -15.95 -23.44
N GLU A 484 21.63 -16.83 -24.35
CA GLU A 484 20.51 -16.56 -25.26
C GLU A 484 19.20 -16.35 -24.51
N ILE A 485 18.97 -17.13 -23.44
CA ILE A 485 17.78 -16.95 -22.58
C ILE A 485 17.82 -15.59 -21.87
N LEU A 486 18.97 -15.21 -21.30
CA LEU A 486 19.15 -13.89 -20.69
C LEU A 486 18.91 -12.77 -21.71
N GLN A 487 19.48 -12.91 -22.91
CA GLN A 487 19.30 -11.96 -24.01
C GLN A 487 17.82 -11.84 -24.38
N HIS A 488 17.13 -12.97 -24.56
CA HIS A 488 15.71 -13.01 -24.88
C HIS A 488 14.85 -12.31 -23.81
N LEU A 489 15.06 -12.63 -22.52
CA LEU A 489 14.33 -12.01 -21.41
C LEU A 489 14.57 -10.49 -21.33
N CYS A 490 15.82 -10.05 -21.53
CA CYS A 490 16.19 -8.64 -21.53
C CYS A 490 15.55 -7.90 -22.71
N THR A 491 15.71 -8.40 -23.94
CA THR A 491 15.12 -7.79 -25.14
C THR A 491 13.59 -7.74 -25.06
N LYS A 492 12.93 -8.84 -24.64
CA LYS A 492 11.48 -8.88 -24.43
C LYS A 492 11.02 -7.79 -23.45
N THR A 493 11.75 -7.61 -22.36
CA THR A 493 11.45 -6.60 -21.34
C THR A 493 11.62 -5.19 -21.89
N LEU A 494 12.71 -4.92 -22.60
CA LEU A 494 12.97 -3.61 -23.20
C LEU A 494 11.94 -3.25 -24.27
N VAL A 495 11.57 -4.20 -25.14
CA VAL A 495 10.50 -4.02 -26.13
C VAL A 495 9.17 -3.69 -25.45
N ALA A 496 8.80 -4.41 -24.39
CA ALA A 496 7.57 -4.14 -23.65
C ALA A 496 7.55 -2.74 -23.00
N LEU A 497 8.70 -2.26 -22.49
CA LEU A 497 8.84 -0.92 -21.94
C LEU A 497 8.81 0.17 -23.01
N GLN A 498 9.41 -0.08 -24.18
CA GLN A 498 9.45 0.85 -25.30
C GLN A 498 8.08 1.01 -25.95
N VAL A 499 7.36 -0.11 -26.20
CA VAL A 499 5.98 -0.09 -26.71
C VAL A 499 5.05 0.65 -25.75
N ALA A 500 5.27 0.51 -24.44
CA ALA A 500 4.54 1.24 -23.41
C ALA A 500 4.97 2.72 -23.24
N SER A 501 5.95 3.21 -24.01
CA SER A 501 6.51 4.57 -23.89
C SER A 501 7.08 4.89 -22.49
N LEU A 502 7.52 3.88 -21.73
CA LEU A 502 8.17 4.04 -20.42
C LEU A 502 9.68 4.28 -20.54
N ILE A 503 10.28 3.83 -21.63
CA ILE A 503 11.66 4.11 -22.01
C ILE A 503 11.72 4.63 -23.45
N SER A 504 12.74 5.43 -23.74
CA SER A 504 13.07 5.88 -25.09
C SER A 504 14.46 5.38 -25.47
N CYS A 505 14.57 4.82 -26.67
CA CYS A 505 15.82 4.40 -27.30
C CYS A 505 15.98 5.25 -28.57
N PRO A 506 16.84 6.28 -28.59
CA PRO A 506 17.08 7.08 -29.79
C PRO A 506 17.69 6.22 -30.91
N GLU A 507 17.24 6.38 -32.15
CA GLU A 507 17.65 5.54 -33.29
C GLU A 507 19.17 5.55 -33.55
N ASP A 508 19.84 6.66 -33.22
CA ASP A 508 21.28 6.86 -33.44
C ASP A 508 22.18 6.46 -32.25
N SER A 509 21.62 5.94 -31.15
CA SER A 509 22.38 5.61 -29.94
C SER A 509 21.91 4.33 -29.27
N ALA A 510 22.85 3.52 -28.78
CA ALA A 510 22.54 2.38 -27.91
C ALA A 510 22.13 2.77 -26.47
N GLU A 511 21.80 4.05 -26.25
CA GLU A 511 21.41 4.59 -24.95
C GLU A 511 19.90 4.39 -24.72
N ILE A 512 19.58 3.83 -23.56
CA ILE A 512 18.23 3.65 -23.04
C ILE A 512 18.02 4.71 -21.96
N ILE A 513 17.00 5.55 -22.16
CA ILE A 513 16.66 6.66 -21.27
C ILE A 513 15.25 6.43 -20.73
N SER A 514 15.05 6.66 -19.44
CA SER A 514 13.70 6.62 -18.84
C SER A 514 12.89 7.83 -19.28
N THR A 515 11.66 7.61 -19.73
CA THR A 515 10.73 8.72 -19.99
C THR A 515 10.14 9.24 -18.68
N GLU A 516 9.49 10.40 -18.70
CA GLU A 516 8.75 10.90 -17.53
C GLU A 516 7.70 9.89 -17.05
N TYR A 517 7.08 9.12 -17.95
CA TYR A 517 6.16 8.04 -17.56
C TYR A 517 6.87 6.93 -16.78
N GLY A 518 8.05 6.52 -17.24
CA GLY A 518 8.90 5.54 -16.55
C GLY A 518 9.32 6.02 -15.16
N ASP A 519 9.73 7.29 -15.03
CA ASP A 519 10.11 7.86 -13.75
C ASP A 519 8.91 8.00 -12.80
N ILE A 520 7.74 8.45 -13.29
CA ILE A 520 6.49 8.52 -12.51
C ILE A 520 6.13 7.13 -11.96
N MET A 521 6.15 6.09 -12.81
CA MET A 521 5.87 4.71 -12.40
C MET A 521 6.81 4.24 -11.28
N SER A 522 8.11 4.51 -11.41
CA SER A 522 9.12 4.15 -10.42
C SER A 522 8.97 4.96 -9.11
N ARG A 523 8.82 6.28 -9.22
CA ARG A 523 8.72 7.24 -8.11
C ARG A 523 7.51 6.99 -7.23
N PHE A 524 6.38 6.58 -7.81
CA PHE A 524 5.16 6.25 -7.10
C PHE A 524 4.98 4.75 -6.87
N PHE A 525 5.96 3.90 -7.20
CA PHE A 525 5.91 2.46 -6.93
C PHE A 525 4.58 1.85 -7.44
N LEU A 526 4.26 2.10 -8.70
CA LEU A 526 3.07 1.60 -9.36
C LEU A 526 3.37 0.33 -10.15
N ARG A 527 2.36 -0.54 -10.26
CA ARG A 527 2.43 -1.70 -11.14
C ARG A 527 2.36 -1.30 -12.61
N TYR A 528 2.95 -2.12 -13.49
CA TYR A 528 3.01 -1.86 -14.93
C TYR A 528 1.60 -1.67 -15.54
N LYS A 529 0.64 -2.54 -15.22
CA LYS A 529 -0.72 -2.42 -15.77
C LYS A 529 -1.47 -1.20 -15.26
N THR A 530 -1.27 -0.82 -14.00
CA THR A 530 -1.86 0.40 -13.44
C THR A 530 -1.34 1.63 -14.17
N MET A 531 -0.04 1.69 -14.45
CA MET A 531 0.53 2.80 -15.21
C MET A 531 -0.06 2.88 -16.62
N LEU A 532 -0.21 1.75 -17.31
CA LEU A 532 -0.87 1.69 -18.62
C LEU A 532 -2.32 2.19 -18.56
N ALA A 533 -3.08 1.85 -17.52
CA ALA A 533 -4.46 2.31 -17.35
C ALA A 533 -4.55 3.84 -17.12
N ILE A 534 -3.59 4.41 -16.38
CA ILE A 534 -3.50 5.87 -16.21
C ILE A 534 -3.11 6.54 -17.53
N MET A 535 -2.21 5.92 -18.30
CA MET A 535 -1.80 6.43 -19.62
C MET A 535 -2.91 6.25 -20.68
N SER A 536 -3.79 5.27 -20.56
CA SER A 536 -4.89 5.11 -21.52
C SER A 536 -6.09 6.01 -21.22
N MET A 537 -6.06 6.82 -20.15
CA MET A 537 -7.12 7.78 -19.86
C MET A 537 -7.31 8.76 -21.03
N PRO A 538 -8.56 9.01 -21.47
CA PRO A 538 -8.85 10.00 -22.50
C PRO A 538 -8.44 11.41 -22.07
N ASP A 539 -8.09 12.24 -23.05
CA ASP A 539 -7.90 13.66 -22.83
C ASP A 539 -9.22 14.31 -22.37
N ASN A 540 -9.12 15.36 -21.57
CA ASN A 540 -10.23 16.05 -20.93
C ASN A 540 -11.03 15.19 -19.93
N SER A 541 -10.37 14.24 -19.29
CA SER A 541 -10.98 13.39 -18.26
C SER A 541 -11.47 14.19 -17.04
N ASN A 542 -12.73 14.00 -16.66
CA ASN A 542 -13.31 14.62 -15.46
C ASN A 542 -12.99 13.82 -14.17
N THR A 543 -13.39 14.34 -13.00
CA THR A 543 -13.12 13.70 -11.70
C THR A 543 -13.66 12.28 -11.59
N LYS A 544 -14.78 11.98 -12.27
CA LYS A 544 -15.35 10.63 -12.32
C LYS A 544 -14.43 9.68 -13.08
N ALA A 545 -13.97 10.06 -14.28
CA ALA A 545 -13.07 9.23 -15.08
C ALA A 545 -11.75 8.95 -14.34
N VAL A 546 -11.18 9.96 -13.67
CA VAL A 546 -9.98 9.77 -12.85
C VAL A 546 -10.24 8.84 -11.67
N LEU A 547 -11.40 8.95 -11.00
CA LEU A 547 -11.77 8.04 -9.91
C LEU A 547 -11.96 6.60 -10.39
N GLU A 548 -12.57 6.40 -11.56
CA GLU A 548 -12.73 5.09 -12.18
C GLU A 548 -11.36 4.47 -12.54
N ALA A 549 -10.45 5.24 -13.15
CA ALA A 549 -9.09 4.79 -13.45
C ALA A 549 -8.30 4.44 -12.19
N VAL A 550 -8.40 5.25 -11.12
CA VAL A 550 -7.80 4.91 -9.82
C VAL A 550 -8.40 3.62 -9.28
N ALA A 551 -9.72 3.44 -9.34
CA ALA A 551 -10.38 2.25 -8.79
C ALA A 551 -10.09 0.95 -9.57
N GLU A 552 -9.70 1.04 -10.84
CA GLU A 552 -9.32 -0.09 -11.70
C GLU A 552 -7.86 -0.54 -11.54
N ALA A 553 -7.08 0.12 -10.69
CA ALA A 553 -5.67 -0.17 -10.45
C ALA A 553 -5.40 -1.59 -9.93
N GLU A 554 -4.31 -2.22 -10.41
CA GLU A 554 -3.91 -3.60 -10.07
C GLU A 554 -3.42 -3.74 -8.62
N GLU A 555 -3.05 -2.65 -7.96
CA GLU A 555 -2.75 -2.60 -6.52
C GLU A 555 -3.97 -3.02 -5.67
N PHE A 556 -5.18 -2.90 -6.21
CA PHE A 556 -6.39 -3.39 -5.57
C PHE A 556 -6.74 -4.83 -5.94
N GLY A 557 -5.85 -5.57 -6.63
CA GLY A 557 -6.07 -6.97 -7.00
C GLY A 557 -6.29 -7.92 -5.81
N GLU A 558 -5.76 -7.59 -4.63
CA GLU A 558 -6.02 -8.31 -3.38
C GLU A 558 -7.42 -8.01 -2.81
N GLN A 559 -8.07 -6.92 -3.23
CA GLN A 559 -9.43 -6.61 -2.83
C GLN A 559 -10.41 -7.51 -3.59
N ARG A 560 -11.42 -8.00 -2.87
CA ARG A 560 -12.49 -8.80 -3.47
C ARG A 560 -13.86 -8.43 -2.92
N MET A 561 -14.89 -8.91 -3.63
CA MET A 561 -16.29 -8.87 -3.22
C MET A 561 -16.60 -10.09 -2.33
N ARG A 562 -16.88 -9.88 -1.04
CA ARG A 562 -17.23 -10.99 -0.11
C ARG A 562 -18.73 -11.32 -0.21
N GLN A 563 -19.10 -12.56 0.16
CA GLN A 563 -20.51 -12.95 0.29
C GLN A 563 -21.22 -12.07 1.33
N GLY A 564 -22.43 -11.60 1.04
CA GLY A 564 -23.18 -10.65 1.87
C GLY A 564 -22.87 -9.17 1.61
N GLU A 565 -21.75 -8.82 0.96
CA GLU A 565 -21.40 -7.41 0.71
C GLU A 565 -22.26 -6.75 -0.37
N LYS A 566 -22.88 -7.53 -1.27
CA LYS A 566 -23.66 -7.00 -2.40
C LYS A 566 -24.83 -6.12 -1.94
N GLY A 567 -25.57 -6.54 -0.90
CA GLY A 567 -26.69 -5.76 -0.36
C GLY A 567 -26.22 -4.45 0.29
N PHE A 568 -25.12 -4.51 1.05
CA PHE A 568 -24.48 -3.33 1.64
C PHE A 568 -24.00 -2.34 0.57
N LEU A 569 -23.31 -2.81 -0.47
CA LEU A 569 -22.79 -1.97 -1.54
C LEU A 569 -23.91 -1.39 -2.43
N ALA A 570 -25.00 -2.13 -2.64
CA ALA A 570 -26.19 -1.60 -3.33
C ALA A 570 -26.87 -0.48 -2.52
N SER A 571 -26.96 -0.65 -1.20
CA SER A 571 -27.45 0.40 -0.29
C SER A 571 -26.53 1.61 -0.29
N LEU A 572 -25.21 1.40 -0.34
CA LEU A 572 -24.23 2.47 -0.41
C LEU A 572 -24.32 3.23 -1.73
N ARG A 573 -24.48 2.52 -2.85
CA ARG A 573 -24.62 3.11 -4.18
C ARG A 573 -25.79 4.10 -4.28
N THR A 574 -26.91 3.82 -3.62
CA THR A 574 -28.13 4.64 -3.66
C THR A 574 -28.11 5.78 -2.64
N HIS A 575 -27.05 5.91 -1.85
CA HIS A 575 -26.95 6.93 -0.81
C HIS A 575 -26.73 8.33 -1.40
N VAL A 576 -27.47 9.33 -0.89
CA VAL A 576 -27.52 10.72 -1.41
C VAL A 576 -26.15 11.41 -1.44
N GLU A 577 -25.26 11.07 -0.50
CA GLU A 577 -23.92 11.70 -0.40
C GLU A 577 -22.89 11.10 -1.38
N ILE A 578 -23.23 10.07 -2.16
CA ILE A 578 -22.35 9.50 -3.20
C ILE A 578 -22.46 10.34 -4.47
N ARG A 579 -21.34 10.95 -4.89
CA ARG A 579 -21.30 11.87 -6.04
C ARG A 579 -21.32 11.15 -7.39
N PHE A 580 -20.62 10.02 -7.49
CA PHE A 580 -20.38 9.31 -8.75
C PHE A 580 -20.76 7.82 -8.61
N PRO A 581 -22.05 7.49 -8.48
CA PRO A 581 -22.47 6.11 -8.31
C PRO A 581 -22.18 5.28 -9.59
N PRO A 582 -21.56 4.09 -9.48
CA PRO A 582 -21.35 3.21 -10.63
C PRO A 582 -22.68 2.67 -11.18
N ARG A 583 -22.72 2.28 -12.46
CA ARG A 583 -23.93 1.74 -13.13
C ARG A 583 -24.43 0.43 -12.54
N GLN A 584 -23.53 -0.40 -12.01
CA GLN A 584 -23.81 -1.62 -11.26
C GLN A 584 -22.64 -1.92 -10.32
N VAL A 585 -22.87 -2.74 -9.30
CA VAL A 585 -21.81 -3.22 -8.41
C VAL A 585 -21.47 -4.65 -8.82
N ALA A 586 -20.61 -4.78 -9.83
CA ALA A 586 -20.22 -6.07 -10.39
C ALA A 586 -18.73 -6.34 -10.20
N ARG A 587 -17.90 -5.31 -10.36
CA ARG A 587 -16.44 -5.39 -10.34
C ARG A 587 -15.88 -4.95 -8.99
N VAL A 588 -14.66 -5.38 -8.70
CA VAL A 588 -13.90 -4.90 -7.53
C VAL A 588 -13.68 -3.39 -7.62
N ALA A 589 -13.44 -2.86 -8.82
CA ALA A 589 -13.34 -1.42 -9.06
C ALA A 589 -14.57 -0.65 -8.58
N ASP A 590 -15.78 -1.19 -8.78
CA ASP A 590 -17.02 -0.55 -8.33
C ASP A 590 -17.08 -0.48 -6.79
N LYS A 591 -16.64 -1.54 -6.10
CA LYS A 591 -16.50 -1.57 -4.64
C LYS A 591 -15.46 -0.55 -4.16
N VAL A 592 -14.28 -0.51 -4.78
CA VAL A 592 -13.20 0.41 -4.42
C VAL A 592 -13.66 1.86 -4.58
N SER A 593 -14.27 2.19 -5.72
CA SER A 593 -14.84 3.52 -5.98
C SER A 593 -15.88 3.90 -4.92
N LEU A 594 -16.86 3.03 -4.63
CA LEU A 594 -17.87 3.30 -3.61
C LEU A 594 -17.28 3.51 -2.21
N LEU A 595 -16.31 2.69 -1.81
CA LEU A 595 -15.66 2.81 -0.50
C LEU A 595 -14.82 4.08 -0.37
N ILE A 596 -14.11 4.50 -1.43
CA ILE A 596 -13.41 5.79 -1.48
C ILE A 596 -14.42 6.91 -1.32
N GLN A 597 -15.48 6.94 -2.13
CA GLN A 597 -16.50 7.99 -2.08
C GLN A 597 -17.19 8.07 -0.72
N ALA A 598 -17.51 6.93 -0.11
CA ALA A 598 -18.12 6.87 1.22
C ALA A 598 -17.18 7.39 2.31
N HIS A 599 -15.88 7.09 2.20
CA HIS A 599 -14.89 7.66 3.10
C HIS A 599 -14.82 9.18 2.97
N LEU A 600 -14.82 9.71 1.74
CA LEU A 600 -14.76 11.15 1.44
C LEU A 600 -16.02 11.92 1.83
N ALA A 601 -17.18 11.27 1.75
CA ALA A 601 -18.47 11.82 2.16
C ALA A 601 -18.71 11.78 3.67
N ALA A 602 -17.87 11.07 4.43
CA ALA A 602 -18.05 10.83 5.87
C ALA A 602 -19.39 10.11 6.22
N ILE A 603 -19.81 9.17 5.37
CA ILE A 603 -20.99 8.34 5.59
C ILE A 603 -20.78 7.44 6.81
N ASN A 604 -21.80 7.32 7.68
CA ASN A 604 -21.73 6.41 8.81
C ASN A 604 -21.92 4.94 8.38
N LEU A 605 -20.80 4.28 8.08
CA LEU A 605 -20.79 2.90 7.59
C LEU A 605 -21.32 1.92 8.64
N SER A 606 -21.10 2.19 9.93
CA SER A 606 -21.54 1.29 11.01
C SER A 606 -23.06 1.14 11.09
N GLN A 607 -23.80 2.21 10.78
CA GLN A 607 -25.26 2.17 10.72
C GLN A 607 -25.76 1.38 9.51
N LEU A 608 -25.13 1.56 8.35
CA LEU A 608 -25.47 0.82 7.12
C LEU A 608 -25.16 -0.68 7.23
N THR A 609 -24.07 -1.04 7.91
CA THR A 609 -23.70 -2.45 8.12
C THR A 609 -24.71 -3.18 9.01
N LYS A 610 -25.25 -2.52 10.04
CA LYS A 610 -26.29 -3.09 10.91
C LYS A 610 -27.57 -3.42 10.14
N SER A 611 -27.94 -2.59 9.18
CA SER A 611 -29.14 -2.80 8.35
C SER A 611 -28.97 -3.88 7.29
N ALA A 612 -27.73 -4.17 6.86
CA ALA A 612 -27.45 -5.06 5.73
C ALA A 612 -27.27 -6.55 6.11
N GLY A 613 -27.20 -6.89 7.40
CA GLY A 613 -27.11 -8.27 7.88
C GLY A 613 -25.89 -9.05 7.35
N GLY A 614 -24.73 -8.93 8.00
CA GLY A 614 -23.54 -9.73 7.69
C GLY A 614 -22.24 -9.24 8.36
N ASP A 615 -21.22 -10.10 8.43
CA ASP A 615 -19.86 -9.79 8.92
C ASP A 615 -19.08 -8.96 7.87
N VAL A 616 -19.56 -7.74 7.59
CA VAL A 616 -18.92 -6.79 6.65
C VAL A 616 -18.04 -5.82 7.43
N ASN A 617 -16.76 -5.72 7.07
CA ASN A 617 -15.81 -4.77 7.69
C ASN A 617 -15.33 -3.71 6.67
N PRO A 618 -16.16 -2.72 6.31
CA PRO A 618 -15.80 -1.74 5.29
C PRO A 618 -14.71 -0.78 5.78
N THR A 619 -14.60 -0.56 7.09
CA THR A 619 -13.54 0.27 7.68
C THR A 619 -12.16 -0.34 7.50
N GLY A 620 -12.04 -1.67 7.61
CA GLY A 620 -10.80 -2.39 7.35
C GLY A 620 -10.36 -2.27 5.89
N ASP A 621 -11.29 -2.40 4.95
CA ASP A 621 -11.02 -2.28 3.51
C ASP A 621 -10.59 -0.84 3.16
N ILE A 622 -11.25 0.18 3.69
CA ILE A 622 -10.87 1.60 3.48
C ILE A 622 -9.45 1.89 3.97
N ARG A 623 -9.04 1.36 5.13
CA ARG A 623 -7.67 1.55 5.64
C ARG A 623 -6.60 0.97 4.72
N ARG A 624 -6.92 -0.08 3.96
CA ARG A 624 -6.03 -0.66 2.95
C ARG A 624 -6.07 0.14 1.64
N ILE A 625 -7.26 0.57 1.21
CA ILE A 625 -7.47 1.25 -0.08
C ILE A 625 -6.85 2.64 -0.11
N ILE A 626 -7.10 3.48 0.91
CA ILE A 626 -6.75 4.91 0.88
C ILE A 626 -5.24 5.18 0.69
N PRO A 627 -4.31 4.46 1.36
CA PRO A 627 -2.87 4.66 1.13
C PRO A 627 -2.44 4.42 -0.33
N HIS A 628 -2.95 3.35 -0.97
CA HIS A 628 -2.67 3.06 -2.38
C HIS A 628 -3.35 4.10 -3.30
N ALA A 629 -4.62 4.41 -3.06
CA ALA A 629 -5.36 5.40 -3.85
C ALA A 629 -4.68 6.77 -3.84
N THR A 630 -4.16 7.21 -2.69
CA THR A 630 -3.42 8.49 -2.54
C THR A 630 -2.18 8.54 -3.44
N ARG A 631 -1.50 7.40 -3.63
CA ARG A 631 -0.29 7.30 -4.43
C ARG A 631 -0.59 7.25 -5.92
N ILE A 632 -1.59 6.46 -6.31
CA ILE A 632 -2.07 6.30 -7.69
C ILE A 632 -2.60 7.63 -8.24
N VAL A 633 -3.43 8.34 -7.46
CA VAL A 633 -3.98 9.64 -7.90
C VAL A 633 -2.89 10.72 -8.02
N LYS A 634 -1.85 10.69 -7.18
CA LYS A 634 -0.71 11.61 -7.31
C LYS A 634 0.10 11.33 -8.58
N ALA A 635 0.22 10.06 -8.98
CA ALA A 635 0.82 9.71 -10.26
C ALA A 635 -0.05 10.17 -11.45
N ALA A 636 -1.38 10.05 -11.34
CA ALA A 636 -2.30 10.57 -12.36
C ALA A 636 -2.19 12.10 -12.52
N VAL A 637 -1.97 12.84 -11.43
CA VAL A 637 -1.65 14.28 -11.47
C VAL A 637 -0.36 14.53 -12.28
N ASP A 638 0.72 13.84 -11.96
CA ASP A 638 2.01 14.04 -12.64
C ASP A 638 1.92 13.65 -14.14
N VAL A 639 1.15 12.61 -14.48
CA VAL A 639 0.83 12.23 -15.88
C VAL A 639 0.06 13.33 -16.60
N ALA A 640 -0.99 13.89 -15.98
CA ALA A 640 -1.78 14.96 -16.58
C ALA A 640 -0.96 16.25 -16.77
N ILE A 641 -0.04 16.55 -15.84
CA ILE A 641 0.91 17.67 -15.97
C ILE A 641 1.83 17.45 -17.17
N TYR A 642 2.38 16.24 -17.33
CA TYR A 642 3.26 15.92 -18.46
C TYR A 642 2.54 16.02 -19.80
N ARG A 643 1.27 15.55 -19.87
CA ARG A 643 0.42 15.69 -21.07
C ARG A 643 -0.04 17.11 -21.35
N ARG A 644 0.07 18.02 -20.38
CA ARG A 644 -0.53 19.36 -20.44
C ARG A 644 -2.04 19.32 -20.65
N ASP A 645 -2.71 18.32 -20.09
CA ASP A 645 -4.18 18.25 -20.06
C ASP A 645 -4.69 19.01 -18.83
N GLY A 646 -5.23 20.22 -19.05
CA GLY A 646 -5.65 21.09 -17.97
C GLY A 646 -6.89 20.58 -17.22
N THR A 647 -7.85 20.01 -17.94
CA THR A 647 -9.07 19.42 -17.36
C THR A 647 -8.73 18.23 -16.48
N ALA A 648 -7.96 17.27 -16.99
CA ALA A 648 -7.55 16.10 -16.23
C ALA A 648 -6.61 16.46 -15.07
N CYS A 649 -5.74 17.46 -15.25
CA CYS A 649 -4.86 17.94 -14.18
C CYS A 649 -5.66 18.53 -13.01
N LYS A 650 -6.64 19.40 -13.29
CA LYS A 650 -7.53 19.96 -12.27
C LYS A 650 -8.34 18.86 -11.58
N ALA A 651 -8.97 17.98 -12.35
CA ALA A 651 -9.77 16.87 -11.82
C ALA A 651 -8.94 15.94 -10.92
N SER A 652 -7.72 15.60 -11.35
CA SER A 652 -6.79 14.76 -10.60
C SER A 652 -6.28 15.45 -9.33
N LEU A 653 -5.98 16.75 -9.38
CA LEU A 653 -5.56 17.53 -8.20
C LEU A 653 -6.65 17.61 -7.15
N ASP A 654 -7.90 17.83 -7.56
CA ASP A 654 -9.05 17.93 -6.64
C ASP A 654 -9.35 16.58 -6.00
N LEU A 655 -9.26 15.49 -6.76
CA LEU A 655 -9.39 14.14 -6.24
C LEU A 655 -8.23 13.79 -5.31
N ALA A 656 -6.98 14.11 -5.68
CA ALA A 656 -5.80 13.86 -4.88
C ALA A 656 -5.89 14.56 -3.52
N ARG A 657 -6.31 15.84 -3.52
CA ARG A 657 -6.55 16.61 -2.30
C ARG A 657 -7.64 16.00 -1.44
N SER A 658 -8.76 15.60 -2.06
CA SER A 658 -9.88 14.98 -1.36
C SER A 658 -9.47 13.66 -0.68
N ILE A 659 -8.75 12.79 -1.39
CA ILE A 659 -8.25 11.50 -0.86
C ILE A 659 -7.23 11.72 0.25
N ALA A 660 -6.27 12.63 0.09
CA ALA A 660 -5.27 12.93 1.11
C ALA A 660 -5.89 13.51 2.39
N ALA A 661 -6.88 14.39 2.25
CA ALA A 661 -7.65 14.95 3.35
C ALA A 661 -8.57 13.91 4.02
N GLY A 662 -9.04 12.92 3.25
CA GLY A 662 -10.09 11.99 3.64
C GLY A 662 -11.46 12.67 3.73
N ALA A 663 -11.69 13.68 2.90
CA ALA A 663 -12.94 14.44 2.79
C ALA A 663 -13.06 15.06 1.40
N TRP A 664 -14.26 15.10 0.83
CA TRP A 664 -14.49 15.80 -0.44
C TRP A 664 -14.18 17.29 -0.33
N ASP A 665 -13.45 17.81 -1.32
CA ASP A 665 -13.24 19.26 -1.41
C ASP A 665 -14.58 19.99 -1.67
N GLY A 666 -14.74 21.13 -0.99
CA GLY A 666 -15.98 21.92 -0.98
C GLY A 666 -17.18 21.29 -0.24
N SER A 667 -17.02 20.13 0.42
CA SER A 667 -18.07 19.51 1.24
C SER A 667 -17.93 19.89 2.73
N PRO A 668 -19.03 19.98 3.51
CA PRO A 668 -18.96 20.10 4.98
C PRO A 668 -18.14 18.98 5.65
N ALA A 669 -17.98 17.83 4.98
CA ALA A 669 -17.12 16.73 5.40
C ALA A 669 -15.66 17.16 5.64
N MET A 670 -15.20 18.28 5.06
CA MET A 670 -13.88 18.86 5.28
C MET A 670 -13.57 19.09 6.78
N LEU A 671 -14.57 19.37 7.62
CA LEU A 671 -14.39 19.59 9.06
C LEU A 671 -13.96 18.32 9.81
N ARG A 672 -14.19 17.12 9.24
CA ARG A 672 -13.71 15.83 9.78
C ARG A 672 -12.19 15.72 9.79
N GLN A 673 -11.49 16.65 9.14
CA GLN A 673 -10.03 16.73 9.23
C GLN A 673 -9.55 17.09 10.66
N ILE A 674 -10.42 17.59 11.53
CA ILE A 674 -10.15 17.76 12.97
C ILE A 674 -10.45 16.43 13.69
N ASP A 675 -9.48 15.87 14.45
CA ASP A 675 -9.63 14.57 15.13
C ASP A 675 -10.85 14.47 16.03
N GLN A 676 -11.18 15.57 16.69
CA GLN A 676 -12.25 15.63 17.65
C GLN A 676 -13.64 15.64 16.98
N ILE A 677 -13.72 15.85 15.66
CA ILE A 677 -14.97 15.90 14.90
C ILE A 677 -15.21 14.55 14.22
N GLY A 678 -16.22 13.83 14.71
CA GLY A 678 -16.70 12.58 14.10
C GLY A 678 -17.78 12.79 13.03
N GLU A 679 -18.22 11.72 12.39
CA GLU A 679 -19.23 11.73 11.31
C GLU A 679 -20.56 12.36 11.74
N ARG A 680 -21.03 12.08 12.96
CA ARG A 680 -22.26 12.68 13.51
C ARG A 680 -22.09 14.19 13.74
N SER A 681 -20.90 14.61 14.18
CA SER A 681 -20.59 16.00 14.46
C SER A 681 -20.58 16.86 13.19
N VAL A 682 -20.12 16.31 12.06
CA VAL A 682 -20.17 17.00 10.76
C VAL A 682 -21.61 17.35 10.38
N LYS A 683 -22.54 16.40 10.48
CA LYS A 683 -23.95 16.63 10.14
C LYS A 683 -24.60 17.66 11.07
N ALA A 684 -24.32 17.59 12.37
CA ALA A 684 -24.81 18.56 13.35
C ALA A 684 -24.29 19.99 13.07
N LEU A 685 -23.00 20.13 12.71
CA LEU A 685 -22.40 21.41 12.36
C LEU A 685 -22.97 21.96 11.05
N ALA A 686 -23.13 21.10 10.02
CA ALA A 686 -23.71 21.48 8.75
C ALA A 686 -25.15 22.00 8.91
N ASN A 687 -25.98 21.31 9.71
CA ASN A 687 -27.35 21.74 10.02
C ASN A 687 -27.39 23.08 10.78
N ALA A 688 -26.32 23.43 11.51
CA ALA A 688 -26.18 24.70 12.21
C ALA A 688 -25.55 25.82 11.34
N GLY A 689 -25.36 25.59 10.04
CA GLY A 689 -24.77 26.54 9.09
C GLY A 689 -23.24 26.61 9.13
N ILE A 690 -22.57 25.69 9.82
CA ILE A 690 -21.11 25.65 9.95
C ILE A 690 -20.54 24.62 8.97
N THR A 691 -20.20 25.06 7.77
CA THR A 691 -19.76 24.19 6.66
C THR A 691 -18.30 24.39 6.25
N THR A 692 -17.69 25.55 6.54
CA THR A 692 -16.34 25.91 6.09
C THR A 692 -15.37 26.15 7.25
N TRP A 693 -14.06 26.13 6.97
CA TRP A 693 -13.02 26.50 7.95
C TRP A 693 -13.23 27.88 8.57
N GLN A 694 -13.64 28.85 7.75
CA GLN A 694 -13.85 30.22 8.16
C GLN A 694 -15.07 30.36 9.07
N SER A 695 -16.18 29.69 8.73
CA SER A 695 -17.39 29.65 9.57
C SER A 695 -17.11 29.01 10.93
N LEU A 696 -16.33 27.93 10.97
CA LEU A 696 -15.94 27.30 12.24
C LEU A 696 -15.00 28.20 13.06
N ALA A 697 -14.02 28.85 12.41
CA ALA A 697 -13.02 29.69 13.09
C ALA A 697 -13.59 31.01 13.67
N SER A 698 -14.70 31.50 13.09
CA SER A 698 -15.41 32.71 13.55
C SER A 698 -16.48 32.42 14.61
N THR A 699 -16.80 31.15 14.86
CA THR A 699 -17.81 30.75 15.85
C THR A 699 -17.27 30.85 17.29
N THR A 700 -18.16 31.02 18.28
CA THR A 700 -17.81 31.00 19.72
C THR A 700 -17.68 29.57 20.27
N PRO A 701 -16.73 29.26 21.17
CA PRO A 701 -16.55 27.93 21.77
C PRO A 701 -17.82 27.32 22.37
N ALA A 702 -18.59 28.13 23.11
CA ALA A 702 -19.83 27.70 23.76
C ALA A 702 -20.89 27.24 22.75
N ARG A 703 -20.99 27.88 21.58
CA ARG A 703 -21.92 27.48 20.51
C ARG A 703 -21.53 26.12 19.92
N VAL A 704 -20.24 25.85 19.73
CA VAL A 704 -19.76 24.55 19.24
C VAL A 704 -20.04 23.45 20.25
N GLU A 705 -19.81 23.72 21.53
CA GLU A 705 -20.08 22.81 22.65
C GLU A 705 -21.57 22.48 22.78
N LEU A 706 -22.44 23.49 22.63
CA LEU A 706 -23.90 23.34 22.62
C LEU A 706 -24.37 22.47 21.45
N ILE A 707 -23.94 22.76 20.23
CA ILE A 707 -24.34 22.01 19.02
C ILE A 707 -23.92 20.54 19.12
N LEU A 708 -22.73 20.27 19.68
CA LEU A 708 -22.15 18.94 19.72
C LEU A 708 -22.41 18.19 21.03
N GLY A 709 -23.07 18.81 22.01
CA GLY A 709 -23.34 18.23 23.33
C GLY A 709 -22.06 17.81 24.06
N ARG A 710 -21.02 18.66 24.03
CA ARG A 710 -19.71 18.39 24.64
C ARG A 710 -19.37 19.43 25.69
N ASN A 711 -18.66 19.02 26.74
CA ASN A 711 -18.25 19.92 27.82
C ASN A 711 -17.01 20.75 27.42
N PRO A 712 -16.84 21.95 27.98
CA PRO A 712 -15.59 22.71 27.89
C PRO A 712 -14.39 21.87 28.37
N PRO A 713 -13.19 22.03 27.77
CA PRO A 713 -12.78 23.04 26.77
C PRO A 713 -12.86 22.55 25.31
N PHE A 714 -13.79 21.66 24.96
CA PHE A 714 -13.86 21.04 23.63
C PHE A 714 -13.96 22.06 22.48
N GLY A 715 -14.84 23.05 22.57
CA GLY A 715 -15.08 24.03 21.51
C GLY A 715 -13.84 24.90 21.25
N SER A 716 -13.11 25.25 22.32
CA SER A 716 -11.85 26.02 22.19
C SER A 716 -10.78 25.26 21.40
N LYS A 717 -10.65 23.94 21.62
CA LYS A 717 -9.70 23.08 20.89
C LYS A 717 -10.05 23.00 19.41
N VAL A 718 -11.34 22.81 19.10
CA VAL A 718 -11.83 22.73 17.71
C VAL A 718 -11.61 24.04 16.95
N ILE A 719 -11.93 25.19 17.56
CA ILE A 719 -11.72 26.51 16.94
C ILE A 719 -10.24 26.79 16.74
N ASN A 720 -9.39 26.47 17.72
CA ASN A 720 -7.94 26.62 17.58
C ASN A 720 -7.37 25.74 16.46
N ALA A 721 -7.88 24.51 16.31
CA ALA A 721 -7.52 23.64 15.19
C ALA A 721 -7.95 24.26 13.85
N ALA A 722 -9.17 24.78 13.73
CA ALA A 722 -9.65 25.46 12.52
C ALA A 722 -8.82 26.72 12.18
N ARG A 723 -8.41 27.49 13.19
CA ARG A 723 -7.52 28.67 13.03
C ARG A 723 -6.11 28.30 12.61
N SER A 724 -5.65 27.08 12.93
CA SER A 724 -4.30 26.61 12.58
C SER A 724 -4.15 26.21 11.11
N VAL A 725 -5.26 26.07 10.37
CA VAL A 725 -5.24 25.71 8.95
C VAL A 725 -4.63 26.85 8.12
N PRO A 726 -3.72 26.55 7.16
CA PRO A 726 -3.15 27.56 6.28
C PRO A 726 -4.22 28.29 5.48
N ARG A 727 -4.15 29.62 5.46
CA ARG A 727 -5.01 30.45 4.60
C ARG A 727 -4.21 30.92 3.41
N ILE A 728 -4.71 30.62 2.23
CA ILE A 728 -4.08 31.00 0.96
C ILE A 728 -4.78 32.25 0.46
N GLY A 729 -4.00 33.30 0.17
CA GLY A 729 -4.44 34.46 -0.60
C GLY A 729 -3.88 34.36 -2.01
N LEU A 730 -4.70 34.61 -3.02
CA LEU A 730 -4.30 34.58 -4.43
C LEU A 730 -4.69 35.89 -5.12
N GLU A 731 -3.70 36.57 -5.68
CA GLU A 731 -3.90 37.79 -6.48
C GLU A 731 -3.22 37.60 -7.83
N VAL A 732 -3.93 37.91 -8.92
CA VAL A 732 -3.40 37.81 -10.29
C VAL A 732 -3.52 39.17 -10.96
N MET A 733 -2.39 39.69 -11.45
CA MET A 733 -2.30 41.01 -12.07
C MET A 733 -1.78 40.91 -13.51
N GLN A 734 -2.45 41.57 -14.44
CA GLN A 734 -1.94 41.71 -15.80
C GLN A 734 -0.91 42.83 -15.86
N ARG A 735 0.34 42.51 -16.22
CA ARG A 735 1.43 43.48 -16.33
C ARG A 735 1.53 44.09 -17.73
N SER A 736 1.38 43.27 -18.78
CA SER A 736 1.38 43.72 -20.17
C SER A 736 0.58 42.78 -21.07
N SER A 737 0.12 43.29 -22.21
CA SER A 737 -0.38 42.48 -23.33
C SER A 737 0.28 42.95 -24.62
N ALA A 738 0.52 42.02 -25.54
CA ALA A 738 0.94 42.29 -26.91
C ALA A 738 0.07 41.46 -27.87
N PRO A 739 -0.53 42.06 -28.91
CA PRO A 739 -1.26 41.30 -29.93
C PRO A 739 -0.29 40.40 -30.71
N LEU A 740 -0.73 39.18 -31.04
CA LEU A 740 -0.04 38.30 -31.99
C LEU A 740 -0.39 38.76 -33.41
N THR A 741 0.54 39.45 -34.07
CA THR A 741 0.43 39.77 -35.50
C THR A 741 0.89 38.58 -36.34
N SER A 742 -0.01 38.03 -37.16
CA SER A 742 0.35 37.08 -38.22
C SER A 742 0.93 37.86 -39.40
N THR A 743 2.25 37.83 -39.60
CA THR A 743 2.84 38.18 -40.90
C THR A 743 2.64 37.00 -41.85
N ARG A 744 1.48 36.90 -42.51
CA ARG A 744 1.38 36.13 -43.76
C ARG A 744 2.09 36.91 -44.85
N SER A 745 3.34 36.54 -45.15
CA SER A 745 3.99 36.94 -46.39
C SER A 745 3.32 36.19 -47.55
N LEU A 746 2.29 36.78 -48.14
CA LEU A 746 1.75 36.34 -49.43
C LEU A 746 2.77 36.72 -50.50
N VAL A 747 3.58 35.76 -50.93
CA VAL A 747 4.28 35.85 -52.21
C VAL A 747 3.22 35.70 -53.30
N VAL A 748 2.82 36.81 -53.92
CA VAL A 748 2.02 36.82 -55.15
C VAL A 748 2.98 36.65 -56.33
N PRO A 749 2.87 35.59 -57.16
CA PRO A 749 3.59 35.54 -58.42
C PRO A 749 2.83 36.36 -59.47
N GLY A 750 3.45 37.46 -59.91
CA GLY A 750 3.32 38.12 -61.22
C GLY A 750 1.94 38.39 -61.82
N GLY A 751 1.59 39.67 -61.98
CA GLY A 751 0.54 40.12 -62.90
C GLY A 751 0.29 41.62 -62.80
N ASP A 752 0.59 42.35 -63.88
CA ASP A 752 0.42 43.80 -64.04
C ASP A 752 -1.02 44.29 -63.83
N GLY A 753 -1.17 45.50 -63.26
CA GLY A 753 -2.38 46.31 -63.43
C GLY A 753 -2.98 46.96 -62.17
N GLN A 754 -2.67 48.24 -61.97
CA GLN A 754 -3.45 49.34 -61.36
C GLN A 754 -4.44 49.11 -60.18
N SER A 755 -4.11 49.83 -59.08
CA SER A 755 -4.98 50.52 -58.10
C SER A 755 -6.05 49.75 -57.30
N SER A 756 -5.79 49.57 -55.99
CA SER A 756 -6.57 50.18 -54.89
C SER A 756 -5.93 49.84 -53.54
N SER A 757 -5.76 50.86 -52.70
CA SER A 757 -5.20 50.77 -51.35
C SER A 757 -6.27 50.35 -50.35
N ASP A 758 -6.48 49.05 -50.16
CA ASP A 758 -7.20 48.55 -49.00
C ASP A 758 -6.19 48.13 -47.93
N CYS A 759 -6.08 48.97 -46.91
CA CYS A 759 -5.32 48.70 -45.70
C CYS A 759 -6.08 47.62 -44.91
N VAL A 760 -5.86 46.34 -45.23
CA VAL A 760 -6.34 45.23 -44.40
C VAL A 760 -5.64 45.33 -43.05
N GLN A 761 -6.36 45.81 -42.02
CA GLN A 761 -5.85 45.75 -40.65
C GLN A 761 -5.63 44.28 -40.29
N PRO A 762 -4.44 43.90 -39.78
CA PRO A 762 -4.23 42.55 -39.29
C PRO A 762 -5.17 42.33 -38.10
N SER A 763 -6.17 41.47 -38.26
CA SER A 763 -6.97 41.00 -37.14
C SER A 763 -6.03 40.26 -36.17
N PRO A 764 -6.01 40.61 -34.87
CA PRO A 764 -5.17 39.91 -33.91
C PRO A 764 -5.65 38.47 -33.79
N VAL A 765 -4.81 37.51 -34.18
CA VAL A 765 -5.11 36.06 -34.13
C VAL A 765 -4.83 35.47 -32.73
N GLY A 766 -4.55 36.33 -31.76
CA GLY A 766 -4.27 35.94 -30.38
C GLY A 766 -3.60 37.06 -29.59
N MET A 767 -3.37 36.82 -28.31
CA MET A 767 -2.74 37.79 -27.40
C MET A 767 -1.69 37.12 -26.52
N LYS A 768 -0.49 37.71 -26.45
CA LYS A 768 0.53 37.35 -25.44
C LYS A 768 0.36 38.23 -24.23
N ILE A 769 0.24 37.63 -23.06
CA ILE A 769 -0.01 38.31 -21.80
C ILE A 769 1.08 37.95 -20.80
N VAL A 770 1.57 38.95 -20.06
CA VAL A 770 2.43 38.73 -18.90
C VAL A 770 1.61 38.96 -17.64
N LEU A 771 1.53 37.93 -16.80
CA LEU A 771 0.82 37.95 -15.53
C LEU A 771 1.80 37.92 -14.38
N ASP A 772 1.56 38.75 -13.37
CA ASP A 772 2.19 38.65 -12.06
C ASP A 772 1.22 37.95 -11.11
N VAL A 773 1.58 36.75 -10.66
CA VAL A 773 0.80 35.96 -9.70
C VAL A 773 1.43 36.12 -8.32
N THR A 774 0.62 36.54 -7.36
CA THR A 774 1.00 36.69 -5.95
C THR A 774 0.25 35.68 -5.11
N VAL A 775 0.98 34.85 -4.39
CA VAL A 775 0.42 33.87 -3.44
C VAL A 775 0.88 34.20 -2.04
N ARG A 776 -0.08 34.46 -1.15
CA ARG A 776 0.13 34.70 0.30
C ARG A 776 -0.25 33.46 1.09
N VAL A 777 0.54 33.11 2.10
CA VAL A 777 0.23 31.99 3.00
C VAL A 777 0.33 32.43 4.46
N GLU A 778 -0.81 32.46 5.12
CA GLU A 778 -0.94 32.69 6.57
C GLU A 778 -0.96 31.36 7.33
N ASN A 779 -0.58 31.37 8.61
CA ASN A 779 -0.56 30.19 9.51
C ASN A 779 0.34 29.02 9.07
N ARG A 780 1.65 29.27 9.01
CA ARG A 780 2.65 28.34 8.43
C ARG A 780 3.15 27.23 9.35
N ALA A 781 3.05 27.41 10.67
CA ALA A 781 3.96 26.74 11.59
C ALA A 781 3.46 25.40 12.15
N THR A 782 2.14 25.20 12.31
CA THR A 782 1.60 24.02 13.00
C THR A 782 0.13 23.79 12.61
N CYS A 783 -0.11 23.09 11.51
CA CYS A 783 -1.46 22.58 11.23
C CYS A 783 -1.80 21.52 12.29
N MET A 784 -2.71 21.83 13.22
CA MET A 784 -3.12 20.94 14.32
C MET A 784 -4.26 20.00 13.89
N LEU A 785 -4.11 19.37 12.73
CA LEU A 785 -5.06 18.39 12.19
C LEU A 785 -4.51 16.97 12.38
N LYS A 786 -5.39 16.04 12.74
CA LYS A 786 -5.15 14.59 12.83
C LYS A 786 -3.89 14.11 13.56
N SER A 787 -3.68 14.39 14.86
CA SER A 787 -2.62 13.88 15.77
C SER A 787 -1.20 13.74 15.17
N LYS A 788 -0.93 14.42 14.07
CA LYS A 788 0.32 14.41 13.31
C LYS A 788 1.15 15.53 13.90
N VAL A 789 1.75 15.25 15.05
CA VAL A 789 2.56 16.21 15.82
C VAL A 789 3.89 16.53 15.12
N SER A 790 4.21 15.89 13.99
CA SER A 790 5.27 16.33 13.09
C SER A 790 4.76 17.37 12.11
N LYS A 791 5.48 18.50 11.98
CA LYS A 791 5.35 19.48 10.88
C LYS A 791 5.11 18.74 9.56
N MET A 792 3.86 18.70 9.07
CA MET A 792 3.58 18.15 7.75
C MET A 792 4.32 19.03 6.73
N ALA A 793 5.02 18.40 5.80
CA ALA A 793 5.63 19.08 4.67
C ALA A 793 4.52 19.48 3.68
N LEU A 794 3.68 20.42 4.10
CA LEU A 794 2.59 20.93 3.28
C LEU A 794 3.18 21.68 2.08
N SER A 795 2.59 21.46 0.92
CA SER A 795 2.89 22.18 -0.31
C SER A 795 1.64 22.84 -0.84
N VAL A 796 1.83 24.02 -1.44
CA VAL A 796 0.81 24.75 -2.19
C VAL A 796 0.99 24.42 -3.65
N CYS A 797 -0.07 23.92 -4.27
CA CYS A 797 -0.16 23.71 -5.71
C CYS A 797 -0.88 24.88 -6.34
N ILE A 798 -0.29 25.42 -7.38
CA ILE A 798 -0.80 26.54 -8.16
C ILE A 798 -0.95 26.04 -9.60
N LEU A 799 -2.18 26.01 -10.09
CA LEU A 799 -2.51 25.60 -11.45
C LEU A 799 -3.13 26.80 -12.17
N THR A 800 -2.61 27.15 -13.33
CA THR A 800 -3.20 28.16 -14.21
C THR A 800 -3.72 27.50 -15.46
N LEU A 801 -4.98 27.77 -15.78
CA LEU A 801 -5.70 27.29 -16.96
C LEU A 801 -6.34 28.47 -17.68
N THR A 802 -6.71 28.27 -18.93
CA THR A 802 -7.64 29.14 -19.67
C THR A 802 -9.09 28.65 -19.50
N SER A 803 -10.08 29.44 -19.96
CA SER A 803 -11.50 29.13 -19.80
C SER A 803 -11.98 27.89 -20.54
N ASP A 804 -11.30 27.50 -21.62
CA ASP A 804 -11.45 26.24 -22.36
C ASP A 804 -10.76 25.05 -21.65
N SER A 805 -10.18 25.26 -20.46
CA SER A 805 -9.40 24.30 -19.70
C SER A 805 -8.07 23.90 -20.33
N SER A 806 -7.52 24.70 -21.26
CA SER A 806 -6.15 24.49 -21.74
C SER A 806 -5.12 24.79 -20.65
N TYR A 807 -4.07 23.97 -20.60
CA TYR A 807 -3.03 24.04 -19.57
C TYR A 807 -2.05 25.18 -19.84
N VAL A 808 -1.80 26.02 -18.83
CA VAL A 808 -0.83 27.13 -18.92
C VAL A 808 0.42 26.86 -18.10
N ASP A 809 0.29 26.72 -16.78
CA ASP A 809 1.42 26.50 -15.86
C ASP A 809 0.99 25.74 -14.61
N PHE A 810 1.90 24.96 -14.04
CA PHE A 810 1.73 24.29 -12.76
C PHE A 810 2.97 24.47 -11.88
N ARG A 811 2.76 24.83 -10.63
CA ARG A 811 3.83 24.94 -9.63
C ARG A 811 3.42 24.30 -8.32
N ARG A 812 4.30 23.46 -7.78
CA ARG A 812 4.21 22.92 -6.42
C ARG A 812 5.30 23.53 -5.56
N MET A 813 4.94 24.25 -4.51
CA MET A 813 5.88 24.92 -3.61
C MET A 813 5.65 24.52 -2.15
N PRO A 814 6.70 24.07 -1.43
CA PRO A 814 6.56 23.81 0.00
C PRO A 814 6.24 25.07 0.80
N ILE A 815 5.36 24.97 1.81
CA ILE A 815 4.90 26.11 2.62
C ILE A 815 6.06 26.84 3.31
N TRP A 816 7.13 26.14 3.71
CA TRP A 816 8.28 26.78 4.35
C TRP A 816 9.07 27.71 3.41
N ARG A 817 8.88 27.63 2.09
CA ARG A 817 9.48 28.58 1.14
C ARG A 817 8.74 29.92 1.08
N PHE A 818 7.58 30.07 1.73
CA PHE A 818 6.81 31.31 1.76
C PHE A 818 7.17 32.14 3.01
N ASP A 819 7.83 33.29 2.83
CA ASP A 819 8.20 34.20 3.93
C ASP A 819 7.07 35.19 4.32
N ARG A 820 6.19 35.54 3.38
CA ARG A 820 4.85 36.19 3.54
C ARG A 820 4.03 36.01 2.28
N GLU A 821 4.66 36.30 1.17
CA GLU A 821 4.11 36.18 -0.16
C GLU A 821 5.20 35.71 -1.13
N LYS A 822 4.79 35.10 -2.24
CA LYS A 822 5.66 34.78 -3.37
C LYS A 822 5.05 35.36 -4.63
N HIS A 823 5.90 36.04 -5.39
CA HIS A 823 5.56 36.58 -6.69
C HIS A 823 6.28 35.79 -7.76
N PHE A 824 5.60 35.52 -8.86
CA PHE A 824 6.23 35.00 -10.06
C PHE A 824 5.46 35.45 -11.29
N THR A 825 6.19 35.52 -12.40
CA THR A 825 5.66 35.95 -13.68
C THR A 825 5.26 34.73 -14.52
N LEU A 826 4.11 34.81 -15.18
CA LEU A 826 3.65 33.83 -16.16
C LEU A 826 3.51 34.49 -17.52
N HIS A 827 3.91 33.77 -18.55
CA HIS A 827 3.71 34.16 -19.94
C HIS A 827 2.58 33.30 -20.49
N VAL A 828 1.46 33.92 -20.85
CA VAL A 828 0.28 33.24 -21.36
C VAL A 828 0.09 33.63 -22.82
N GLN A 829 -0.18 32.65 -23.67
CA GLN A 829 -0.57 32.88 -25.05
C GLN A 829 -2.03 32.47 -25.17
N LEU A 830 -2.89 33.40 -25.59
CA LEU A 830 -4.29 33.14 -25.83
C LEU A 830 -4.55 33.15 -27.34
N GLU A 831 -5.30 32.15 -27.80
CA GLU A 831 -5.82 32.10 -29.18
C GLU A 831 -6.97 33.11 -29.36
N ASP A 832 -7.85 33.22 -28.35
CA ASP A 832 -8.92 34.21 -28.32
C ASP A 832 -8.66 35.26 -27.20
N PRO A 833 -8.58 36.57 -27.53
CA PRO A 833 -8.42 37.65 -26.56
C PRO A 833 -9.50 37.73 -25.47
N LEU A 834 -10.69 37.13 -25.69
CA LEU A 834 -11.80 37.11 -24.74
C LEU A 834 -11.71 35.97 -23.71
N MET A 835 -10.76 35.03 -23.89
CA MET A 835 -10.58 33.90 -23.00
C MET A 835 -10.18 34.34 -21.59
N ARG A 836 -10.81 33.75 -20.57
CA ARG A 836 -10.48 34.02 -19.17
C ARG A 836 -9.29 33.18 -18.73
N ILE A 837 -8.47 33.74 -17.85
CA ILE A 837 -7.38 33.01 -17.22
C ILE A 837 -7.81 32.67 -15.79
N LEU A 838 -7.85 31.39 -15.49
CA LEU A 838 -8.25 30.82 -14.22
C LEU A 838 -7.01 30.32 -13.48
N THR A 839 -6.68 30.94 -12.35
CA THR A 839 -5.61 30.48 -11.47
C THR A 839 -6.22 29.88 -10.21
N PHE A 840 -5.83 28.66 -9.88
CA PHE A 840 -6.22 27.92 -8.69
C PHE A 840 -5.01 27.77 -7.78
N ALA A 841 -5.19 28.01 -6.48
CA ALA A 841 -4.16 27.77 -5.47
C ALA A 841 -4.75 27.01 -4.28
N ALA A 842 -4.15 25.88 -3.90
CA ALA A 842 -4.64 25.05 -2.80
C ALA A 842 -3.51 24.29 -2.10
N CYS A 843 -3.72 23.89 -0.85
CA CYS A 843 -2.84 22.91 -0.22
C CYS A 843 -3.12 21.51 -0.79
N ASP A 844 -2.06 20.71 -0.99
CA ASP A 844 -2.18 19.33 -1.49
C ASP A 844 -2.95 18.39 -0.57
N GLU A 845 -2.86 18.61 0.75
CA GLU A 845 -3.29 17.60 1.74
C GLU A 845 -4.47 18.05 2.60
N ILE A 846 -4.96 19.28 2.38
CA ILE A 846 -6.04 19.87 3.18
C ILE A 846 -7.19 20.29 2.28
N ALA A 847 -8.32 19.61 2.41
CA ALA A 847 -9.55 19.97 1.70
C ALA A 847 -10.14 21.29 2.24
N GLY A 848 -10.72 22.09 1.35
CA GLY A 848 -11.32 23.39 1.61
C GLY A 848 -10.33 24.54 1.75
N THR A 849 -9.11 24.38 1.23
CA THR A 849 -8.09 25.46 1.14
C THR A 849 -8.00 26.07 -0.26
N MET A 850 -8.74 25.55 -1.24
CA MET A 850 -8.69 26.03 -2.61
C MET A 850 -9.21 27.46 -2.72
N MET A 851 -8.43 28.29 -3.39
CA MET A 851 -8.82 29.62 -3.86
C MET A 851 -8.73 29.69 -5.38
N GLN A 852 -9.62 30.47 -5.98
CA GLN A 852 -9.66 30.73 -7.41
C GLN A 852 -9.60 32.23 -7.68
N ALA A 853 -8.81 32.61 -8.67
CA ALA A 853 -8.80 33.94 -9.26
C ALA A 853 -9.13 33.82 -10.75
N SER A 854 -10.07 34.63 -11.22
CA SER A 854 -10.49 34.69 -12.63
C SER A 854 -10.13 36.06 -13.19
N LEU A 855 -9.27 36.09 -14.20
CA LEU A 855 -8.83 37.31 -14.87
C LEU A 855 -9.39 37.33 -16.30
N ILE A 856 -10.08 38.41 -16.66
CA ILE A 856 -10.44 38.72 -18.05
C ILE A 856 -9.33 39.62 -18.61
N PRO A 857 -8.57 39.15 -19.62
CA PRO A 857 -7.52 39.93 -20.26
C PRO A 857 -8.03 41.21 -20.89
N VAL A 858 -7.18 42.23 -20.94
CA VAL A 858 -7.47 43.50 -21.63
C VAL A 858 -6.32 43.84 -22.57
N ASP A 859 -6.63 44.35 -23.76
CA ASP A 859 -5.60 44.88 -24.65
C ASP A 859 -5.10 46.25 -24.16
N MET A 860 -3.94 46.24 -23.51
CA MET A 860 -3.26 47.42 -22.99
C MET A 860 -2.69 48.32 -24.11
N ALA A 861 -2.62 47.87 -25.37
CA ALA A 861 -2.21 48.70 -26.50
C ALA A 861 -3.30 49.71 -26.96
N SER A 862 -4.56 49.44 -26.61
CA SER A 862 -5.73 50.26 -26.99
C SER A 862 -5.99 51.49 -26.11
N GLY A 863 -5.06 51.85 -25.20
CA GLY A 863 -5.17 53.06 -24.36
C GLY A 863 -5.92 52.90 -23.03
N SER A 864 -6.37 51.69 -22.68
CA SER A 864 -6.91 51.39 -21.35
C SER A 864 -5.78 51.16 -20.34
N HIS A 865 -5.28 52.22 -19.70
CA HIS A 865 -4.23 52.16 -18.66
C HIS A 865 -4.68 51.56 -17.30
N ARG A 866 -5.85 50.94 -17.20
CA ARG A 866 -6.30 50.31 -15.96
C ARG A 866 -5.70 48.91 -15.83
N THR A 867 -4.70 48.77 -14.98
CA THR A 867 -4.21 47.46 -14.48
C THR A 867 -5.38 46.72 -13.85
N ARG A 868 -5.84 45.61 -14.45
CA ARG A 868 -6.85 44.76 -13.81
C ARG A 868 -6.17 43.81 -12.81
N ILE A 869 -6.68 43.84 -11.59
CA ILE A 869 -6.31 42.94 -10.51
C ILE A 869 -7.49 42.00 -10.31
N ALA A 870 -7.32 40.72 -10.60
CA ALA A 870 -8.25 39.70 -10.15
C ALA A 870 -7.89 39.33 -8.71
N ARG A 871 -8.83 39.58 -7.78
CA ARG A 871 -8.75 39.13 -6.38
C ARG A 871 -9.74 37.98 -6.16
N VAL A 872 -9.41 37.11 -5.20
CA VAL A 872 -10.13 35.88 -4.86
C VAL A 872 -11.66 36.05 -4.90
N GLU A 873 -12.33 35.16 -5.63
CA GLU A 873 -13.76 34.90 -5.46
C GLU A 873 -13.91 33.71 -4.50
N HIS A 874 -14.56 33.93 -3.35
CA HIS A 874 -14.95 32.84 -2.46
C HIS A 874 -16.08 32.06 -3.11
N ARG A 875 -15.87 30.76 -3.35
CA ARG A 875 -16.96 29.88 -3.78
C ARG A 875 -17.90 29.67 -2.60
N GLU A 876 -19.00 30.42 -2.55
CA GLU A 876 -20.12 30.09 -1.65
C GLU A 876 -20.67 28.73 -2.07
N GLY A 877 -20.77 27.82 -1.10
CA GLY A 877 -21.30 26.47 -1.31
C GLY A 877 -22.79 26.51 -1.63
N GLY A 878 -23.12 26.72 -2.90
CA GLY A 878 -24.45 26.54 -3.48
C GLY A 878 -24.45 25.37 -4.44
N MET A 879 -25.33 24.41 -4.18
CA MET A 879 -25.58 23.22 -4.98
C MET A 879 -26.54 23.61 -6.12
N GLY A 880 -26.08 23.62 -7.37
CA GLY A 880 -26.93 23.90 -8.54
C GLY A 880 -26.13 24.27 -9.79
N ASP A 881 -26.34 23.50 -10.85
CA ASP A 881 -25.89 23.66 -12.24
C ASP A 881 -24.39 23.58 -12.54
N PHE A 882 -23.96 22.43 -13.07
CA PHE A 882 -23.10 22.30 -14.26
C PHE A 882 -22.86 20.80 -14.52
N ASP A 883 -23.73 20.20 -15.32
CA ASP A 883 -23.44 19.02 -16.17
C ASP A 883 -24.57 18.92 -17.21
N ALA A 884 -24.66 19.92 -18.08
CA ALA A 884 -25.37 19.79 -19.35
C ALA A 884 -24.32 19.83 -20.47
N ALA A 885 -24.09 18.68 -21.09
CA ALA A 885 -23.29 18.56 -22.30
C ALA A 885 -23.90 19.44 -23.42
N PRO A 886 -23.09 20.04 -24.30
CA PRO A 886 -23.63 20.75 -25.46
C PRO A 886 -24.17 19.73 -26.45
N SER A 887 -25.49 19.65 -26.60
CA SER A 887 -26.14 18.91 -27.68
C SER A 887 -25.93 19.66 -28.99
N MET A 888 -25.21 19.03 -29.92
CA MET A 888 -25.20 19.43 -31.33
C MET A 888 -26.60 19.22 -31.92
N HIS A 889 -27.29 20.30 -32.25
CA HIS A 889 -28.28 20.31 -33.32
C HIS A 889 -28.00 21.52 -34.21
N GLY A 890 -27.78 21.24 -35.49
CA GLY A 890 -27.63 22.24 -36.53
C GLY A 890 -28.95 22.94 -36.80
N ASP A 891 -28.91 24.27 -36.87
CA ASP A 891 -29.97 25.08 -37.43
C ASP A 891 -29.82 25.09 -38.95
N ASP A 892 -30.87 24.64 -39.65
CA ASP A 892 -31.13 24.95 -41.05
C ASP A 892 -32.38 25.86 -41.10
N PRO A 893 -32.36 27.00 -41.80
CA PRO A 893 -33.37 28.04 -41.63
C PRO A 893 -34.47 27.92 -42.69
N SER A 894 -35.72 27.68 -42.29
CA SER A 894 -36.88 28.21 -43.02
C SER A 894 -38.19 27.97 -42.28
N THR A 895 -39.14 28.86 -42.54
CA THR A 895 -40.57 28.79 -42.19
C THR A 895 -40.98 29.42 -40.85
N ARG A 896 -40.98 30.77 -40.83
CA ARG A 896 -42.01 31.54 -40.12
C ARG A 896 -43.34 31.39 -40.86
N GLN A 897 -44.43 31.07 -40.16
CA GLN A 897 -45.76 31.64 -40.40
C GLN A 897 -46.67 31.38 -39.17
N HIS A 898 -47.20 32.47 -38.60
CA HIS A 898 -48.56 32.68 -38.05
C HIS A 898 -49.15 31.63 -37.07
N LEU A 899 -49.64 31.97 -35.86
CA LEU A 899 -50.79 32.85 -35.60
C LEU A 899 -50.96 33.20 -34.11
N HIS A 900 -51.73 34.27 -33.92
CA HIS A 900 -52.28 34.93 -32.72
C HIS A 900 -52.82 34.06 -31.57
N GLY A 901 -52.93 34.69 -30.39
CA GLY A 901 -54.15 34.57 -29.58
C GLY A 901 -53.96 34.76 -28.07
N ASN A 902 -54.51 35.86 -27.55
CA ASN A 902 -54.60 36.25 -26.13
C ASN A 902 -55.49 35.34 -25.26
N ALA A 903 -55.47 35.66 -23.95
CA ALA A 903 -56.53 35.57 -22.93
C ALA A 903 -56.42 34.34 -22.01
N ASP A 904 -56.28 34.43 -20.69
CA ASP A 904 -56.90 35.20 -19.58
C ASP A 904 -57.69 34.23 -18.67
N THR A 905 -57.47 34.42 -17.36
CA THR A 905 -58.40 34.21 -16.23
C THR A 905 -58.84 32.82 -15.70
N LEU A 906 -58.61 32.70 -14.37
CA LEU A 906 -59.58 32.41 -13.27
C LEU A 906 -59.90 30.96 -12.80
N LEU A 907 -59.76 30.84 -11.47
CA LEU A 907 -60.63 30.21 -10.45
C LEU A 907 -60.51 28.72 -10.07
N MET A 908 -59.92 28.55 -8.88
CA MET A 908 -60.49 27.99 -7.64
C MET A 908 -61.19 26.61 -7.59
N ARG A 909 -60.68 25.84 -6.60
CA ARG A 909 -61.36 25.01 -5.59
C ARG A 909 -62.13 23.77 -6.05
N GLU A 910 -61.74 22.64 -5.47
CA GLU A 910 -62.60 21.90 -4.54
C GLU A 910 -61.77 20.91 -3.68
N THR A 911 -62.17 20.79 -2.42
CA THR A 911 -61.67 19.86 -1.39
C THR A 911 -62.83 19.01 -0.92
N ASN A 912 -62.53 17.79 -0.42
CA ASN A 912 -63.33 16.83 0.39
C ASN A 912 -63.52 15.49 -0.34
N ASN A 913 -63.48 14.31 0.27
CA ASN A 913 -63.19 13.88 1.63
C ASN A 913 -62.98 12.33 1.61
N ASP A 914 -62.53 11.80 2.75
CA ASP A 914 -62.91 10.49 3.32
C ASP A 914 -62.31 9.15 2.85
N SER A 915 -61.36 8.70 3.69
CA SER A 915 -61.52 7.54 4.60
C SER A 915 -61.11 6.13 4.14
N ALA A 916 -60.70 5.36 5.16
CA ALA A 916 -60.58 3.91 5.27
C ALA A 916 -59.25 3.24 4.85
N SER A 917 -58.47 2.92 5.90
CA SER A 917 -57.52 1.80 6.04
C SER A 917 -58.18 0.41 5.84
N PRO A 918 -57.49 -0.76 6.00
CA PRO A 918 -56.05 -1.07 5.98
C PRO A 918 -55.66 -2.36 5.19
N LYS A 919 -54.35 -2.64 5.14
CA LYS A 919 -53.69 -3.96 5.10
C LYS A 919 -53.84 -4.84 3.84
N ARG A 920 -52.75 -4.96 3.10
CA ARG A 920 -51.93 -6.18 3.09
C ARG A 920 -50.47 -5.87 2.85
#